data_AF-A0ABD3Q978-F1
#
_entry.id   AF-A0ABD3Q978-F1
#
_cell.length_a   1.000
_cell.length_b   1.000
_cell.length_c   1.000
_cell.angle_alpha   90.00
_cell.angle_beta   90.00
_cell.angle_gamma   90.00
#
_symmetry.space_group_name_H-M   'P 1'
#
loop_
_entity.id
_entity.type
_entity.pdbx_description
1 polymer ?
#
loop_
_entity_poly.entity_id
_entity_poly.type
_entity_poly.pdbx_seq_one_letter_code
_entity_poly.pdbx_strand_id
1 'polypeptide(L)'
;MSHAMAVGAVAGAIASTAYRRASSKSSTTTPSRGNGLHIGILAIEFYTPRTYISQSALEEHTSQPKGRYTLGLGQDAMAVTGDAEDVNSMALTAVQSLIEKYGIDTKDVGRLEVGTETLIDKSKSTKTVLMDLFGDNTDVEGATVINACYGGTAALLNAFAWCESSAYDGRYAIVVAVDIAAYARGPARPTCGAGAVAVLVGRDAPLAFSDPRERATHACNVYDFFKPDHSVEYPVVDGGLSQVCYYRALEDCYSKFCDKVDRLEGRDKDGQSDKFFNAESADYFVFHAPYNKLVQKSFGRMHLVDARRKYERKMKQMELEEKKSDEDNGDALPTQVLQSVTNITLPEEYLTKPIEETYSDKALEATLKSVSKSSYNQRLTDSNAASKLVGNTYTASVFLGLASLIDGAGKRGDLTPGKTVVVFSYGSGALATMYRLHVRDPTADGGERKRVFTIQDMVKNLNLSERLASREEIHPSELDLALETRARMHRSGSPYSPVYPTVGRMFPGTYFLNGIDSKWVRTYSRLPLDSEPAPAGTSGMLAPPMVLRLAERDAVSSPVKGMLDVITRARTSSGTALDTFTDAERRVACVITGTSAGLPCGDEVANIFDPMNLQRLVEGKTQCIRPISGSLKMAMLEKNVVQLKKHPGGKTERLPITSDKDVIKVAAQLGTLDLNASYGVPEGLAETMDIAAQVAVAAGLEALKSAGLVSGKSNDASEWKLPEKYRDTTGVVYASSFPAMDAAVGEVMRFLQSKTVAAATAERLVFTLRNRLLRASPDRELTADDEAAFARLLFRVREVEGGGNGSDDASLSSTASSGPYEFDRKFLFRVLVLGNAQLAQLAGCRGPNTQTNAACAGTTQAIGMAQDMLISGRAERVVVVAGDNGPGATLLPWLGSGFRALGAATTKEAVEDAGMIIGAGGIGMVLETEASCQERMASPMPGFQPCRISARLLATQYSNSAFHGASMDRKHIGSELKRFLNDIELIHGISKAEIATHGVYFSHETSTHASPAASCAGNEIAALRSAFGDDLLSKLLILNTKGFTGHPMGVSFEDVAAVEVLLRQVVPPVPNYKQKDDYLGDIKISRGGPYACRYALRFAAGFGSQVAFALYASAQHE
;
A
#
# COMPACT_ATOMS: atom_id res chain seq x y z
N MET A 1 44.57 -35.71 30.82
CA MET A 1 44.96 -34.31 30.51
C MET A 1 43.86 -33.73 29.62
N SER A 2 42.79 -33.18 30.19
CA SER A 2 42.68 -31.82 30.78
C SER A 2 42.70 -30.72 29.70
N HIS A 3 41.56 -30.51 29.04
CA HIS A 3 41.00 -29.20 28.59
C HIS A 3 39.73 -29.39 27.72
N ALA A 4 38.77 -30.18 28.20
CA ALA A 4 37.45 -30.30 27.57
C ALA A 4 36.34 -30.56 28.61
N MET A 5 36.45 -29.94 29.78
CA MET A 5 35.42 -29.90 30.83
C MET A 5 35.47 -28.53 31.50
N ALA A 6 34.94 -27.50 30.85
CA ALA A 6 34.72 -26.18 31.49
C ALA A 6 33.82 -25.22 30.67
N VAL A 7 32.71 -25.67 30.05
CA VAL A 7 31.64 -24.74 29.57
C VAL A 7 30.23 -25.38 29.68
N GLY A 8 30.05 -26.36 30.57
CA GLY A 8 28.79 -27.08 30.77
C GLY A 8 27.97 -26.66 31.99
N ALA A 9 28.27 -25.52 32.62
CA ALA A 9 27.73 -25.19 33.94
C ALA A 9 27.45 -23.69 34.15
N VAL A 10 26.65 -23.06 33.27
CA VAL A 10 26.00 -21.74 33.58
C VAL A 10 24.57 -21.61 33.01
N ALA A 11 24.10 -22.47 32.09
CA ALA A 11 22.75 -22.35 31.51
C ALA A 11 21.62 -23.07 32.29
N GLY A 12 21.86 -23.51 33.52
CA GLY A 12 20.93 -24.34 34.31
C GLY A 12 20.28 -23.67 35.52
N ALA A 13 20.49 -22.37 35.77
CA ALA A 13 20.18 -21.75 37.06
C ALA A 13 19.31 -20.46 37.03
N ILE A 14 18.60 -20.16 35.94
CA ILE A 14 17.71 -18.97 35.87
C ILE A 14 16.24 -19.33 35.56
N ALA A 15 15.90 -20.61 35.34
CA ALA A 15 14.53 -21.03 34.99
C ALA A 15 13.72 -21.70 36.13
N SER A 16 14.10 -21.56 37.41
CA SER A 16 13.49 -22.31 38.52
C SER A 16 12.93 -21.48 39.69
N THR A 17 12.77 -20.17 39.56
CA THR A 17 12.37 -19.29 40.69
C THR A 17 11.08 -18.49 40.51
N ALA A 18 10.07 -19.05 39.85
CA ALA A 18 8.70 -18.51 39.95
C ALA A 18 7.65 -19.56 39.60
N TYR A 19 7.43 -20.56 40.46
CA TYR A 19 6.11 -21.21 40.65
C TYR A 19 6.19 -22.28 41.75
N ARG A 20 6.12 -21.88 43.04
CA ARG A 20 5.80 -22.79 44.15
C ARG A 20 5.11 -22.06 45.30
N ARG A 21 3.77 -22.20 45.35
CA ARG A 21 2.83 -22.30 46.49
C ARG A 21 1.46 -21.87 45.93
N ALA A 22 0.39 -22.66 45.97
CA ALA A 22 -0.07 -23.51 47.04
C ALA A 22 -0.61 -24.87 46.53
N SER A 23 -0.36 -25.91 47.32
CA SER A 23 -1.02 -27.21 47.24
C SER A 23 -2.21 -27.20 48.20
N SER A 24 -3.40 -27.48 47.70
CA SER A 24 -4.48 -28.10 48.48
C SER A 24 -5.01 -29.29 47.67
N LYS A 25 -4.87 -30.49 48.23
CA LYS A 25 -5.38 -31.75 47.69
C LYS A 25 -6.91 -31.74 47.63
N SER A 26 -7.51 -32.06 46.47
CA SER A 26 -8.69 -32.94 46.36
C SER A 26 -9.15 -33.07 44.90
N SER A 27 -9.57 -34.28 44.55
CA SER A 27 -10.31 -34.72 43.35
C SER A 27 -9.53 -34.97 42.05
N THR A 28 -9.70 -36.19 41.56
CA THR A 28 -9.35 -36.70 40.24
C THR A 28 -10.11 -35.92 39.15
N THR A 29 -9.41 -35.08 38.40
CA THR A 29 -9.95 -34.45 37.18
C THR A 29 -8.98 -34.64 36.03
N THR A 30 -9.49 -35.20 34.93
CA THR A 30 -8.93 -35.28 33.58
C THR A 30 -8.21 -33.98 33.20
N PRO A 31 -7.06 -34.00 32.50
CA PRO A 31 -6.34 -32.77 32.16
C PRO A 31 -7.25 -31.84 31.37
N SER A 32 -7.44 -30.59 31.82
CA SER A 32 -8.28 -29.62 31.13
C SER A 32 -7.67 -29.31 29.76
N ARG A 33 -8.37 -29.70 28.68
CA ARG A 33 -8.02 -29.31 27.30
C ARG A 33 -8.41 -27.84 27.11
N GLY A 34 -7.48 -26.98 26.67
CA GLY A 34 -7.72 -25.56 26.39
C GLY A 34 -7.61 -24.62 27.60
N ASN A 35 -7.86 -23.32 27.37
CA ASN A 35 -7.80 -22.26 28.39
C ASN A 35 -9.08 -22.16 29.27
N GLY A 36 -10.09 -22.99 29.02
CA GLY A 36 -11.36 -23.04 29.76
C GLY A 36 -12.28 -21.83 29.56
N LEU A 37 -11.91 -20.85 28.72
CA LEU A 37 -12.68 -19.62 28.52
C LEU A 37 -13.87 -19.80 27.57
N HIS A 38 -13.81 -20.83 26.71
CA HIS A 38 -14.87 -21.18 25.75
C HIS A 38 -15.35 -19.98 24.94
N ILE A 39 -14.38 -19.24 24.38
CA ILE A 39 -14.64 -18.05 23.59
C ILE A 39 -15.21 -18.46 22.23
N GLY A 40 -16.27 -17.77 21.83
CA GLY A 40 -17.01 -18.14 20.65
C GLY A 40 -18.14 -17.18 20.31
N ILE A 41 -19.08 -17.72 19.52
CA ILE A 41 -20.23 -17.02 18.99
C ILE A 41 -21.41 -17.18 19.95
N LEU A 42 -21.86 -16.06 20.51
CA LEU A 42 -22.99 -15.96 21.44
C LEU A 42 -24.31 -15.77 20.71
N ALA A 43 -24.31 -14.96 19.66
CA ALA A 43 -25.48 -14.68 18.84
C ALA A 43 -25.06 -14.38 17.40
N ILE A 44 -25.98 -14.57 16.46
CA ILE A 44 -25.74 -14.32 15.05
C ILE A 44 -27.02 -13.79 14.40
N GLU A 45 -26.87 -12.84 13.48
CA GLU A 45 -27.97 -12.24 12.74
C GLU A 45 -27.55 -12.00 11.28
N PHE A 46 -28.46 -12.20 10.34
CA PHE A 46 -28.20 -12.04 8.91
C PHE A 46 -29.17 -11.04 8.26
N TYR A 47 -28.64 -10.25 7.34
CA TYR A 47 -29.41 -9.39 6.46
C TYR A 47 -29.04 -9.64 4.99
N THR A 48 -30.04 -9.64 4.11
CA THR A 48 -29.88 -9.61 2.66
C THR A 48 -31.04 -8.79 2.07
N PRO A 49 -30.84 -8.13 0.91
CA PRO A 49 -31.93 -7.43 0.23
C PRO A 49 -33.15 -8.32 0.01
N ARG A 50 -34.34 -7.70 0.05
CA ARG A 50 -35.62 -8.40 -0.16
C ARG A 50 -35.79 -8.88 -1.59
N THR A 51 -35.18 -8.22 -2.57
CA THR A 51 -35.32 -8.56 -3.99
C THR A 51 -34.29 -9.61 -4.44
N TYR A 52 -34.74 -10.60 -5.22
CA TYR A 52 -33.87 -11.63 -5.78
C TYR A 52 -34.30 -12.03 -7.20
N ILE A 53 -33.39 -12.68 -7.93
CA ILE A 53 -33.66 -13.30 -9.22
C ILE A 53 -33.37 -14.80 -9.11
N SER A 54 -34.30 -15.64 -9.59
CA SER A 54 -34.03 -17.07 -9.73
C SER A 54 -33.03 -17.32 -10.87
N GLN A 55 -32.11 -18.25 -10.66
CA GLN A 55 -31.07 -18.59 -11.63
C GLN A 55 -31.67 -19.25 -12.88
N SER A 56 -32.76 -19.99 -12.74
CA SER A 56 -33.53 -20.53 -13.86
C SER A 56 -34.07 -19.42 -14.77
N ALA A 57 -34.67 -18.37 -14.19
CA ALA A 57 -35.16 -17.23 -14.98
C ALA A 57 -33.99 -16.47 -15.64
N LEU A 58 -32.84 -16.36 -14.95
CA LEU A 58 -31.65 -15.75 -15.53
C LEU A 58 -31.07 -16.58 -16.68
N GLU A 59 -31.05 -17.92 -16.59
CA GLU A 59 -30.64 -18.82 -17.68
C GLU A 59 -31.47 -18.55 -18.94
N GLU A 60 -32.80 -18.49 -18.79
CA GLU A 60 -33.72 -18.19 -19.89
C GLU A 60 -33.49 -16.79 -20.47
N HIS A 61 -33.43 -15.77 -19.60
CA HIS A 61 -33.21 -14.39 -20.02
C HIS A 61 -31.88 -14.16 -20.76
N THR A 62 -30.83 -14.89 -20.36
CA THR A 62 -29.49 -14.78 -20.96
C THR A 62 -29.21 -15.85 -22.03
N SER A 63 -30.25 -16.56 -22.48
CA SER A 63 -30.19 -17.61 -23.50
C SER A 63 -29.11 -18.67 -23.21
N GLN A 64 -28.97 -19.04 -21.94
CA GLN A 64 -28.05 -20.10 -21.52
C GLN A 64 -28.74 -21.46 -21.48
N PRO A 65 -27.98 -22.56 -21.68
CA PRO A 65 -28.54 -23.89 -21.51
C PRO A 65 -29.12 -24.09 -20.11
N LYS A 66 -30.29 -24.72 -20.05
CA LYS A 66 -30.92 -25.12 -18.79
C LYS A 66 -29.93 -25.91 -17.93
N GLY A 67 -29.76 -25.51 -16.67
CA GLY A 67 -28.82 -26.14 -15.75
C GLY A 67 -27.45 -25.47 -15.71
N ARG A 68 -27.13 -24.50 -16.57
CA ARG A 68 -25.80 -23.86 -16.57
C ARG A 68 -25.47 -23.21 -15.23
N TYR A 69 -26.42 -22.52 -14.62
CA TYR A 69 -26.27 -21.84 -13.33
C TYR A 69 -26.79 -22.73 -12.20
N THR A 70 -27.98 -23.29 -12.36
CA THR A 70 -28.63 -24.13 -11.34
C THR A 70 -27.88 -25.43 -11.03
N LEU A 71 -27.32 -26.10 -12.03
CA LEU A 71 -26.52 -27.32 -11.83
C LEU A 71 -25.02 -27.09 -11.95
N GLY A 72 -24.61 -26.20 -12.88
CA GLY A 72 -23.22 -25.90 -13.17
C GLY A 72 -22.55 -25.10 -12.04
N LEU A 73 -23.18 -24.01 -11.59
CA LEU A 73 -22.74 -23.25 -10.41
C LEU A 73 -23.34 -23.79 -9.12
N GLY A 74 -24.47 -24.49 -9.20
CA GLY A 74 -25.21 -24.96 -8.02
C GLY A 74 -25.97 -23.84 -7.33
N GLN A 75 -26.39 -22.81 -8.06
CA GLN A 75 -27.06 -21.63 -7.52
C GLN A 75 -28.53 -21.63 -7.92
N ASP A 76 -29.43 -21.38 -6.97
CA ASP A 76 -30.88 -21.39 -7.19
C ASP A 76 -31.42 -19.97 -7.40
N ALA A 77 -30.87 -18.99 -6.67
CA ALA A 77 -31.21 -17.57 -6.77
C ALA A 77 -30.01 -16.68 -6.39
N MET A 78 -30.11 -15.39 -6.70
CA MET A 78 -29.18 -14.36 -6.23
C MET A 78 -29.92 -13.12 -5.75
N ALA A 79 -29.47 -12.53 -4.65
CA ALA A 79 -29.96 -11.25 -4.17
C ALA A 79 -29.57 -10.12 -5.12
N VAL A 80 -30.47 -9.15 -5.29
CA VAL A 80 -30.25 -7.97 -6.15
C VAL A 80 -30.27 -6.72 -5.28
N THR A 81 -29.23 -5.91 -5.40
CA THR A 81 -29.06 -4.65 -4.67
C THR A 81 -28.90 -3.51 -5.67
N GLY A 82 -29.65 -2.43 -5.48
CA GLY A 82 -29.49 -1.19 -6.23
C GLY A 82 -28.56 -0.21 -5.54
N ASP A 83 -28.79 1.09 -5.75
CA ASP A 83 -28.05 2.20 -5.15
C ASP A 83 -28.63 2.70 -3.81
N ALA A 84 -29.85 2.30 -3.46
CA ALA A 84 -30.50 2.68 -2.19
C ALA A 84 -30.02 1.86 -0.99
N GLU A 85 -29.31 0.76 -1.24
CA GLU A 85 -28.66 -0.05 -0.21
C GLU A 85 -27.15 -0.14 -0.49
N ASP A 86 -26.34 0.19 0.51
CA ASP A 86 -24.89 0.12 0.46
C ASP A 86 -24.33 -0.71 1.63
N VAL A 87 -23.00 -0.88 1.65
CA VAL A 87 -22.32 -1.67 2.68
C VAL A 87 -22.64 -1.17 4.11
N ASN A 88 -22.80 0.14 4.30
CA ASN A 88 -23.12 0.70 5.62
C ASN A 88 -24.58 0.44 5.97
N SER A 89 -25.51 0.64 5.05
CA SER A 89 -26.94 0.45 5.33
C SER A 89 -27.25 -1.01 5.66
N MET A 90 -26.63 -1.96 4.96
CA MET A 90 -26.75 -3.39 5.30
C MET A 90 -26.12 -3.74 6.65
N ALA A 91 -24.95 -3.15 6.96
CA ALA A 91 -24.29 -3.35 8.25
C ALA A 91 -25.11 -2.77 9.42
N LEU A 92 -25.62 -1.55 9.28
CA LEU A 92 -26.52 -0.91 10.24
C LEU A 92 -27.76 -1.79 10.48
N THR A 93 -28.34 -2.33 9.41
CA THR A 93 -29.51 -3.21 9.51
C THR A 93 -29.19 -4.50 10.28
N ALA A 94 -28.09 -5.18 9.96
CA ALA A 94 -27.71 -6.42 10.63
C ALA A 94 -27.37 -6.21 12.11
N VAL A 95 -26.62 -5.14 12.44
CA VAL A 95 -26.24 -4.83 13.82
C VAL A 95 -27.44 -4.38 14.65
N GLN A 96 -28.28 -3.49 14.12
CA GLN A 96 -29.49 -3.06 14.83
C GLN A 96 -30.43 -4.25 15.09
N SER A 97 -30.63 -5.13 14.10
CA SER A 97 -31.43 -6.34 14.24
C SER A 97 -30.87 -7.29 15.30
N LEU A 98 -29.54 -7.48 15.35
CA LEU A 98 -28.87 -8.28 16.38
C LEU A 98 -29.11 -7.69 17.78
N ILE A 99 -28.92 -6.38 17.94
CA ILE A 99 -29.09 -5.67 19.21
C ILE A 99 -30.54 -5.83 19.72
N GLU A 100 -31.52 -5.61 18.86
CA GLU A 100 -32.94 -5.64 19.23
C GLU A 100 -33.42 -7.06 19.54
N LYS A 101 -33.17 -8.03 18.66
CA LYS A 101 -33.66 -9.41 18.83
C LYS A 101 -33.05 -10.11 20.04
N TYR A 102 -31.78 -9.82 20.33
CA TYR A 102 -31.08 -10.38 21.46
C TYR A 102 -31.02 -9.43 22.66
N GLY A 103 -31.78 -8.32 22.66
CA GLY A 103 -31.87 -7.39 23.79
C GLY A 103 -30.51 -7.01 24.37
N ILE A 104 -29.55 -6.69 23.51
CA ILE A 104 -28.18 -6.35 23.90
C ILE A 104 -28.14 -4.88 24.31
N ASP A 105 -27.66 -4.57 25.50
CA ASP A 105 -27.35 -3.17 25.84
C ASP A 105 -26.08 -2.78 25.09
N THR A 106 -26.15 -1.72 24.30
CA THR A 106 -25.00 -1.16 23.58
C THR A 106 -23.83 -0.81 24.50
N LYS A 107 -24.07 -0.53 25.78
CA LYS A 107 -23.04 -0.29 26.80
C LYS A 107 -22.25 -1.54 27.18
N ASP A 108 -22.83 -2.72 26.97
CA ASP A 108 -22.20 -4.01 27.21
C ASP A 108 -21.30 -4.45 26.04
N VAL A 109 -21.02 -3.57 25.06
CA VAL A 109 -20.13 -3.83 23.93
C VAL A 109 -18.84 -3.02 24.07
N GLY A 110 -17.70 -3.70 24.08
CA GLY A 110 -16.36 -3.10 24.21
C GLY A 110 -15.52 -3.19 22.93
N ARG A 111 -15.97 -3.96 21.94
CA ARG A 111 -15.31 -4.06 20.63
C ARG A 111 -16.34 -4.18 19.50
N LEU A 112 -16.12 -3.46 18.41
CA LEU A 112 -16.90 -3.54 17.17
C LEU A 112 -15.93 -3.53 15.97
N GLU A 113 -15.97 -4.59 15.17
CA GLU A 113 -15.03 -4.77 14.06
C GLU A 113 -15.74 -5.23 12.79
N VAL A 114 -15.36 -4.67 11.64
CA VAL A 114 -16.06 -4.89 10.37
C VAL A 114 -15.12 -5.52 9.35
N GLY A 115 -15.47 -6.69 8.82
CA GLY A 115 -14.85 -7.26 7.63
C GLY A 115 -15.64 -6.90 6.37
N THR A 116 -14.98 -6.30 5.38
CA THR A 116 -15.59 -6.02 4.07
C THR A 116 -14.52 -5.88 2.99
N GLU A 117 -14.88 -6.12 1.74
CA GLU A 117 -14.11 -5.74 0.54
C GLU A 117 -14.88 -4.76 -0.36
N THR A 118 -16.02 -4.25 0.11
CA THR A 118 -16.86 -3.26 -0.56
C THR A 118 -16.54 -1.87 -0.03
N LEU A 119 -15.44 -1.29 -0.51
CA LEU A 119 -14.95 0.01 -0.06
C LEU A 119 -15.72 1.17 -0.69
N ILE A 120 -16.41 1.94 0.15
CA ILE A 120 -17.07 3.19 -0.24
C ILE A 120 -16.31 4.45 0.22
N ASP A 121 -15.37 4.30 1.14
CA ASP A 121 -14.41 5.32 1.58
C ASP A 121 -13.07 4.62 1.83
N LYS A 122 -11.96 5.30 1.49
CA LYS A 122 -10.59 4.74 1.59
C LYS A 122 -9.96 4.93 2.97
N SER A 123 -10.55 5.77 3.82
CA SER A 123 -10.05 6.12 5.14
C SER A 123 -11.11 5.89 6.22
N LYS A 124 -12.32 6.45 6.04
CA LYS A 124 -13.41 6.31 7.03
C LYS A 124 -13.94 4.88 7.02
N SER A 125 -13.74 4.19 8.14
CA SER A 125 -14.20 2.82 8.31
C SER A 125 -15.73 2.73 8.43
N THR A 126 -16.33 1.67 7.89
CA THR A 126 -17.75 1.34 8.15
C THR A 126 -18.03 1.21 9.65
N LYS A 127 -17.05 0.74 10.44
CA LYS A 127 -17.14 0.71 11.91
C LYS A 127 -17.56 2.05 12.50
N THR A 128 -16.98 3.17 12.02
CA THR A 128 -17.32 4.49 12.55
C THR A 128 -18.74 4.96 12.19
N VAL A 129 -19.34 4.42 11.12
CA VAL A 129 -20.75 4.69 10.79
C VAL A 129 -21.66 3.88 11.72
N LEU A 130 -21.27 2.65 12.04
CA LEU A 130 -22.01 1.82 12.99
C LEU A 130 -22.01 2.37 14.42
N MET A 131 -21.06 3.23 14.77
CA MET A 131 -21.04 3.90 16.08
C MET A 131 -22.27 4.77 16.32
N ASP A 132 -22.98 5.19 15.28
CA ASP A 132 -24.26 5.93 15.40
C ASP A 132 -25.32 5.11 16.19
N LEU A 133 -25.17 3.77 16.26
CA LEU A 133 -26.06 2.89 17.01
C LEU A 133 -25.73 2.81 18.51
N PHE A 134 -24.58 3.32 18.96
CA PHE A 134 -24.05 3.09 20.32
C PHE A 134 -24.24 4.28 21.27
N GLY A 135 -24.85 5.38 20.80
CA GLY A 135 -25.15 6.55 21.61
C GLY A 135 -23.91 7.08 22.34
N ASP A 136 -23.98 7.16 23.67
CA ASP A 136 -22.90 7.66 24.52
C ASP A 136 -21.76 6.63 24.75
N ASN A 137 -21.91 5.36 24.32
CA ASN A 137 -20.84 4.37 24.46
C ASN A 137 -19.80 4.55 23.33
N THR A 138 -18.80 5.39 23.59
CA THR A 138 -17.73 5.69 22.63
C THR A 138 -16.45 4.88 22.83
N ASP A 139 -16.29 4.23 23.99
CA ASP A 139 -15.13 3.37 24.30
C ASP A 139 -15.36 1.96 23.76
N VAL A 140 -15.20 1.82 22.44
CA VAL A 140 -15.43 0.58 21.69
C VAL A 140 -14.27 0.37 20.71
N GLU A 141 -13.41 -0.61 20.97
CA GLU A 141 -12.26 -0.95 20.11
C GLU A 141 -12.69 -1.49 18.73
N GLY A 142 -11.74 -1.63 17.81
CA GLY A 142 -11.92 -2.26 16.50
C GLY A 142 -12.09 -1.25 15.35
N ALA A 143 -11.88 -1.76 14.13
CA ALA A 143 -11.89 -0.97 12.90
C ALA A 143 -12.46 -1.80 11.73
N THR A 144 -12.26 -1.36 10.49
CA THR A 144 -12.57 -2.16 9.30
C THR A 144 -11.34 -2.93 8.84
N VAL A 145 -11.48 -4.23 8.61
CA VAL A 145 -10.45 -5.16 8.15
C VAL A 145 -10.74 -5.63 6.73
N ILE A 146 -9.72 -5.59 5.87
CA ILE A 146 -9.88 -5.80 4.43
C ILE A 146 -8.86 -6.83 3.94
N ASN A 147 -9.35 -7.94 3.39
CA ASN A 147 -8.61 -8.83 2.50
C ASN A 147 -9.64 -9.69 1.75
N ALA A 148 -10.16 -9.21 0.62
CA ALA A 148 -11.21 -9.89 -0.15
C ALA A 148 -12.29 -10.50 0.77
N CYS A 149 -12.74 -11.72 0.48
CA CYS A 149 -13.74 -12.45 1.27
C CYS A 149 -13.24 -12.94 2.65
N TYR A 150 -11.98 -12.70 3.03
CA TYR A 150 -11.41 -13.14 4.31
C TYR A 150 -11.60 -12.13 5.46
N GLY A 151 -11.90 -10.86 5.15
CA GLY A 151 -11.95 -9.77 6.14
C GLY A 151 -12.84 -10.06 7.37
N GLY A 152 -13.99 -10.72 7.17
CA GLY A 152 -14.90 -11.09 8.27
C GLY A 152 -14.29 -12.11 9.23
N THR A 153 -13.57 -13.09 8.71
CA THR A 153 -12.85 -14.09 9.54
C THR A 153 -11.69 -13.44 10.28
N ALA A 154 -10.97 -12.52 9.65
CA ALA A 154 -9.92 -11.76 10.34
C ALA A 154 -10.50 -10.97 11.53
N ALA A 155 -11.61 -10.26 11.32
CA ALA A 155 -12.32 -9.54 12.39
C ALA A 155 -12.82 -10.49 13.51
N LEU A 156 -13.32 -11.68 13.16
CA LEU A 156 -13.71 -12.71 14.13
C LEU A 156 -12.53 -13.17 14.99
N LEU A 157 -11.40 -13.49 14.36
CA LEU A 157 -10.21 -13.95 15.06
C LEU A 157 -9.60 -12.86 15.93
N ASN A 158 -9.68 -11.59 15.52
CA ASN A 158 -9.29 -10.44 16.32
C ASN A 158 -10.20 -10.30 17.56
N ALA A 159 -11.52 -10.45 17.41
CA ALA A 159 -12.47 -10.43 18.53
C ALA A 159 -12.25 -11.60 19.51
N PHE A 160 -11.95 -12.80 19.00
CA PHE A 160 -11.57 -13.94 19.85
C PHE A 160 -10.28 -13.66 20.62
N ALA A 161 -9.24 -13.16 19.95
CA ALA A 161 -7.98 -12.81 20.60
C ALA A 161 -8.14 -11.70 21.64
N TRP A 162 -8.97 -10.69 21.37
CA TRP A 162 -9.30 -9.63 22.32
C TRP A 162 -9.96 -10.19 23.58
N CYS A 163 -10.95 -11.07 23.44
CA CYS A 163 -11.61 -11.78 24.56
C CYS A 163 -10.65 -12.66 25.39
N GLU A 164 -9.53 -13.10 24.80
CA GLU A 164 -8.46 -13.87 25.48
C GLU A 164 -7.41 -13.00 26.15
N SER A 165 -7.28 -11.75 25.71
CA SER A 165 -6.18 -10.87 26.09
C SER A 165 -6.34 -10.29 27.50
N SER A 166 -5.25 -9.73 28.03
CA SER A 166 -5.28 -8.91 29.24
C SER A 166 -5.98 -7.57 29.07
N ALA A 167 -6.25 -7.13 27.83
CA ALA A 167 -7.02 -5.92 27.53
C ALA A 167 -8.54 -6.17 27.53
N TYR A 168 -8.97 -7.43 27.71
CA TYR A 168 -10.38 -7.76 27.80
C TYR A 168 -11.04 -7.08 29.01
N ASP A 169 -12.10 -6.33 28.77
CA ASP A 169 -12.79 -5.51 29.77
C ASP A 169 -14.11 -6.14 30.29
N GLY A 170 -14.40 -7.39 29.91
CA GLY A 170 -15.61 -8.11 30.31
C GLY A 170 -16.81 -7.92 29.39
N ARG A 171 -16.78 -6.95 28.47
CA ARG A 171 -17.87 -6.65 27.53
C ARG A 171 -17.92 -7.64 26.36
N TYR A 172 -18.94 -7.54 25.52
CA TYR A 172 -19.06 -8.29 24.28
C TYR A 172 -18.26 -7.64 23.15
N ALA A 173 -17.91 -8.45 22.15
CA ALA A 173 -17.48 -7.96 20.84
C ALA A 173 -18.58 -8.19 19.80
N ILE A 174 -18.77 -7.25 18.88
CA ILE A 174 -19.60 -7.43 17.68
C ILE A 174 -18.69 -7.46 16.46
N VAL A 175 -18.83 -8.51 15.66
CA VAL A 175 -18.13 -8.68 14.39
C VAL A 175 -19.15 -8.59 13.26
N VAL A 176 -18.88 -7.75 12.27
CA VAL A 176 -19.77 -7.56 11.11
C VAL A 176 -19.04 -7.96 9.85
N ALA A 177 -19.54 -8.92 9.11
CA ALA A 177 -19.07 -9.24 7.77
C ALA A 177 -20.12 -8.75 6.77
N VAL A 178 -19.75 -7.92 5.79
CA VAL A 178 -20.75 -7.26 4.93
C VAL A 178 -20.17 -6.94 3.55
N ASP A 179 -20.91 -7.27 2.49
CA ASP A 179 -20.47 -7.00 1.12
C ASP A 179 -21.58 -6.98 0.08
N ILE A 180 -21.29 -6.34 -1.04
CA ILE A 180 -22.07 -6.37 -2.27
C ILE A 180 -21.16 -6.92 -3.38
N ALA A 181 -21.41 -8.17 -3.79
CA ALA A 181 -20.70 -8.82 -4.87
C ALA A 181 -21.33 -8.43 -6.21
N ALA A 182 -20.74 -7.43 -6.86
CA ALA A 182 -21.16 -6.94 -8.17
C ALA A 182 -20.12 -7.28 -9.26
N TYR A 183 -20.60 -7.84 -10.37
CA TYR A 183 -19.77 -8.18 -11.53
C TYR A 183 -20.31 -7.53 -12.81
N ALA A 184 -19.40 -7.17 -13.71
CA ALA A 184 -19.72 -6.68 -15.04
C ALA A 184 -20.51 -7.72 -15.88
N ARG A 185 -21.01 -7.30 -17.06
CA ARG A 185 -21.55 -8.25 -18.05
C ARG A 185 -20.52 -9.34 -18.36
N GLY A 186 -20.89 -10.60 -18.18
CA GLY A 186 -19.99 -11.73 -18.42
C GLY A 186 -20.32 -12.96 -17.57
N PRO A 187 -19.45 -13.99 -17.63
CA PRO A 187 -19.70 -15.30 -16.99
C PRO A 187 -19.68 -15.28 -15.46
N ALA A 188 -19.15 -14.23 -14.82
CA ALA A 188 -19.15 -14.06 -13.37
C ALA A 188 -20.42 -13.36 -12.84
N ARG A 189 -21.23 -12.73 -13.70
CA ARG A 189 -22.47 -12.07 -13.28
C ARG A 189 -23.46 -12.97 -12.53
N PRO A 190 -23.66 -14.25 -12.91
CA PRO A 190 -24.56 -15.14 -12.16
C PRO A 190 -24.07 -15.48 -10.75
N THR A 191 -22.85 -15.08 -10.37
CA THR A 191 -22.33 -15.25 -9.00
C THR A 191 -22.42 -13.96 -8.18
N CYS A 192 -23.15 -12.94 -8.63
CA CYS A 192 -23.48 -11.78 -7.81
C CYS A 192 -24.25 -12.18 -6.54
N GLY A 193 -24.30 -11.28 -5.57
CA GLY A 193 -25.07 -11.41 -4.34
C GLY A 193 -24.75 -10.28 -3.37
N ALA A 194 -25.50 -10.20 -2.28
CA ALA A 194 -25.28 -9.18 -1.26
C ALA A 194 -25.82 -9.61 0.10
N GLY A 195 -25.13 -9.23 1.16
CA GLY A 195 -25.62 -9.44 2.51
C GLY A 195 -24.63 -9.01 3.59
N ALA A 196 -25.14 -9.00 4.82
CA ALA A 196 -24.39 -8.69 6.04
C ALA A 196 -24.69 -9.75 7.11
N VAL A 197 -23.67 -10.19 7.84
CA VAL A 197 -23.80 -11.00 9.05
C VAL A 197 -23.21 -10.24 10.21
N ALA A 198 -23.97 -10.09 11.29
CA ALA A 198 -23.49 -9.58 12.57
C ALA A 198 -23.38 -10.74 13.57
N VAL A 199 -22.25 -10.85 14.25
CA VAL A 199 -21.90 -11.94 15.17
C VAL A 199 -21.54 -11.34 16.52
N LEU A 200 -22.26 -11.73 17.57
CA LEU A 200 -21.90 -11.39 18.95
C LEU A 200 -20.89 -12.42 19.46
N VAL A 201 -19.80 -11.94 20.04
CA VAL A 201 -18.66 -12.73 20.48
C VAL A 201 -18.40 -12.52 21.97
N GLY A 202 -18.07 -13.60 22.68
CA GLY A 202 -17.65 -13.54 24.08
C GLY A 202 -17.26 -14.91 24.64
N ARG A 203 -16.93 -14.94 25.94
CA ARG A 203 -16.64 -16.16 26.71
C ARG A 203 -17.89 -17.01 26.95
N ASP A 204 -17.71 -18.28 27.30
CA ASP A 204 -18.77 -19.28 27.54
C ASP A 204 -19.87 -19.30 26.47
N ALA A 205 -19.46 -19.29 25.21
CA ALA A 205 -20.38 -19.26 24.09
C ALA A 205 -20.93 -20.66 23.74
N PRO A 206 -22.19 -20.78 23.26
CA PRO A 206 -22.78 -22.07 22.85
C PRO A 206 -22.09 -22.69 21.62
N LEU A 207 -21.38 -21.87 20.84
CA LEU A 207 -20.56 -22.31 19.73
C LEU A 207 -19.15 -21.71 19.87
N ALA A 208 -18.20 -22.48 20.39
CA ALA A 208 -16.93 -21.96 20.90
C ALA A 208 -15.70 -22.78 20.50
N PHE A 209 -14.52 -22.18 20.67
CA PHE A 209 -13.28 -22.95 20.70
C PHE A 209 -13.24 -23.83 21.97
N SER A 210 -12.94 -25.11 21.77
CA SER A 210 -12.43 -25.98 22.84
C SER A 210 -10.98 -25.60 23.18
N ASP A 211 -10.16 -25.43 22.13
CA ASP A 211 -8.77 -25.03 22.19
C ASP A 211 -8.49 -24.03 21.05
N PRO A 212 -8.02 -22.81 21.35
CA PRO A 212 -7.75 -21.76 20.35
C PRO A 212 -6.71 -22.14 19.29
N ARG A 213 -5.96 -23.22 19.51
CA ARG A 213 -4.97 -23.77 18.57
C ARG A 213 -5.59 -24.65 17.49
N GLU A 214 -6.87 -24.99 17.57
CA GLU A 214 -7.63 -25.72 16.55
C GLU A 214 -7.93 -24.87 15.31
N ARG A 215 -6.87 -24.31 14.71
CA ARG A 215 -6.91 -23.49 13.50
C ARG A 215 -5.60 -23.58 12.70
N ALA A 216 -5.69 -23.49 11.39
CA ALA A 216 -4.56 -23.39 10.49
C ALA A 216 -4.81 -22.39 9.36
N THR A 217 -3.76 -21.68 8.97
CA THR A 217 -3.83 -20.57 8.02
C THR A 217 -2.87 -20.80 6.86
N HIS A 218 -3.32 -20.45 5.66
CA HIS A 218 -2.53 -20.33 4.45
C HIS A 218 -2.49 -18.86 4.03
N ALA A 219 -1.33 -18.39 3.60
CA ALA A 219 -1.14 -17.05 3.07
C ALA A 219 -0.16 -17.12 1.90
N CYS A 220 -0.48 -16.47 0.78
CA CYS A 220 0.41 -16.31 -0.35
C CYS A 220 0.13 -14.99 -1.08
N ASN A 221 1.03 -14.57 -1.97
CA ASN A 221 0.85 -13.42 -2.84
C ASN A 221 0.48 -13.89 -4.26
N VAL A 222 -0.73 -13.59 -4.71
CA VAL A 222 -1.30 -14.00 -6.00
C VAL A 222 -2.29 -12.96 -6.53
N TYR A 223 -2.47 -12.91 -7.85
CA TYR A 223 -3.39 -12.00 -8.53
C TYR A 223 -4.58 -12.75 -9.15
N ASP A 224 -5.23 -13.60 -8.36
CA ASP A 224 -6.36 -14.42 -8.81
C ASP A 224 -7.67 -13.64 -8.93
N PHE A 225 -7.91 -12.75 -7.96
CA PHE A 225 -9.00 -11.77 -7.94
C PHE A 225 -8.55 -10.55 -7.15
N PHE A 226 -8.72 -9.36 -7.71
CA PHE A 226 -8.33 -8.10 -7.07
C PHE A 226 -9.09 -6.90 -7.67
N LYS A 227 -9.15 -5.78 -6.93
CA LYS A 227 -9.86 -4.55 -7.33
C LYS A 227 -8.87 -3.37 -7.47
N PRO A 228 -8.08 -3.30 -8.55
CA PRO A 228 -7.04 -2.28 -8.72
C PRO A 228 -7.60 -0.93 -9.18
N ASP A 229 -8.74 -0.93 -9.88
CA ASP A 229 -9.38 0.27 -10.41
C ASP A 229 -10.51 0.72 -9.47
N HIS A 230 -10.24 1.75 -8.67
CA HIS A 230 -11.22 2.30 -7.73
C HIS A 230 -12.34 3.11 -8.41
N SER A 231 -12.27 3.38 -9.72
CA SER A 231 -13.32 4.08 -10.47
C SER A 231 -14.51 3.19 -10.84
N VAL A 232 -14.39 1.88 -10.63
CA VAL A 232 -15.44 0.90 -10.85
C VAL A 232 -15.56 -0.02 -9.64
N GLU A 233 -16.76 -0.56 -9.42
CA GLU A 233 -17.00 -1.53 -8.34
C GLU A 233 -16.52 -2.96 -8.71
N TYR A 234 -16.33 -3.21 -10.01
CA TYR A 234 -16.06 -4.54 -10.54
C TYR A 234 -14.60 -4.98 -10.33
N PRO A 235 -14.37 -6.25 -9.95
CA PRO A 235 -13.03 -6.79 -9.80
C PRO A 235 -12.41 -7.19 -11.14
N VAL A 236 -11.08 -7.24 -11.17
CA VAL A 236 -10.29 -8.01 -12.15
C VAL A 236 -10.20 -9.44 -11.65
N VAL A 237 -10.58 -10.41 -12.47
CA VAL A 237 -10.68 -11.82 -12.08
C VAL A 237 -10.10 -12.73 -13.14
N ASP A 238 -9.17 -13.61 -12.75
CA ASP A 238 -8.81 -14.80 -13.50
C ASP A 238 -9.55 -16.00 -12.89
N GLY A 239 -10.65 -16.39 -13.50
CA GLY A 239 -11.51 -17.46 -12.98
C GLY A 239 -10.84 -18.84 -12.95
N GLY A 240 -9.86 -19.09 -13.82
CA GLY A 240 -9.09 -20.34 -13.80
C GLY A 240 -8.10 -20.36 -12.64
N LEU A 241 -7.35 -19.27 -12.50
CA LEU A 241 -6.38 -19.09 -11.41
C LEU A 241 -7.07 -19.07 -10.04
N SER A 242 -8.20 -18.38 -9.91
CA SER A 242 -8.94 -18.28 -8.63
C SER A 242 -9.40 -19.63 -8.10
N GLN A 243 -9.82 -20.55 -8.97
CA GLN A 243 -10.14 -21.92 -8.55
C GLN A 243 -8.92 -22.68 -8.06
N VAL A 244 -7.79 -22.56 -8.77
CA VAL A 244 -6.52 -23.21 -8.38
C VAL A 244 -6.02 -22.67 -7.04
N CYS A 245 -6.02 -21.36 -6.85
CA CYS A 245 -5.64 -20.70 -5.60
C CYS A 245 -6.54 -21.14 -4.43
N TYR A 246 -7.85 -21.23 -4.65
CA TYR A 246 -8.80 -21.73 -3.65
C TYR A 246 -8.47 -23.17 -3.23
N TYR A 247 -8.26 -24.08 -4.20
CA TYR A 247 -7.93 -25.48 -3.90
C TYR A 247 -6.59 -25.61 -3.17
N ARG A 248 -5.56 -24.90 -3.62
CA ARG A 248 -4.25 -24.92 -2.98
C ARG A 248 -4.32 -24.44 -1.53
N ALA A 249 -5.00 -23.32 -1.30
CA ALA A 249 -5.19 -22.77 0.05
C ALA A 249 -5.99 -23.73 0.94
N LEU A 250 -7.03 -24.37 0.40
CA LEU A 250 -7.81 -25.39 1.09
C LEU A 250 -6.96 -26.58 1.51
N GLU A 251 -6.23 -27.19 0.58
CA GLU A 251 -5.45 -28.40 0.83
C GLU A 251 -4.34 -28.15 1.85
N ASP A 252 -3.66 -27.01 1.74
CA ASP A 252 -2.62 -26.61 2.68
C ASP A 252 -3.21 -26.30 4.08
N CYS A 253 -4.30 -25.53 4.15
CA CYS A 253 -4.99 -25.29 5.42
C CYS A 253 -5.47 -26.58 6.06
N TYR A 254 -6.10 -27.46 5.27
CA TYR A 254 -6.68 -28.70 5.74
C TYR A 254 -5.60 -29.65 6.25
N SER A 255 -4.53 -29.88 5.49
CA SER A 255 -3.40 -30.72 5.92
C SER A 255 -2.81 -30.23 7.25
N LYS A 256 -2.48 -28.93 7.34
CA LYS A 256 -1.97 -28.30 8.57
C LYS A 256 -2.96 -28.36 9.73
N PHE A 257 -4.24 -28.20 9.45
CA PHE A 257 -5.31 -28.26 10.44
C PHE A 257 -5.43 -29.67 11.02
N CYS A 258 -5.48 -30.69 10.17
CA CYS A 258 -5.53 -32.08 10.61
C CYS A 258 -4.32 -32.45 11.46
N ASP A 259 -3.11 -32.05 11.06
CA ASP A 259 -1.89 -32.32 11.84
C ASP A 259 -1.90 -31.61 13.19
N LYS A 260 -2.45 -30.39 13.28
CA LYS A 260 -2.61 -29.68 14.55
C LYS A 260 -3.62 -30.37 15.46
N VAL A 261 -4.78 -30.76 14.93
CA VAL A 261 -5.81 -31.45 15.69
C VAL A 261 -5.31 -32.82 16.16
N ASP A 262 -4.65 -33.59 15.29
CA ASP A 262 -4.06 -34.89 15.65
C ASP A 262 -3.10 -34.75 16.83
N ARG A 263 -2.20 -33.75 16.81
CA ARG A 263 -1.28 -33.45 17.92
C ARG A 263 -2.00 -33.04 19.21
N LEU A 264 -2.98 -32.14 19.11
CA LEU A 264 -3.74 -31.66 20.28
C LEU A 264 -4.54 -32.78 20.95
N GLU A 265 -5.03 -33.73 20.16
CA GLU A 265 -5.79 -34.87 20.65
C GLU A 265 -4.91 -36.07 21.03
N GLY A 266 -3.59 -35.98 20.83
CA GLY A 266 -2.62 -37.03 21.14
C GLY A 266 -2.66 -38.23 20.18
N ARG A 267 -3.28 -38.07 19.01
CA ARG A 267 -3.41 -39.11 17.98
C ARG A 267 -2.10 -39.38 17.23
N ASP A 268 -1.07 -38.57 17.45
CA ASP A 268 0.25 -38.67 16.83
C ASP A 268 1.23 -39.61 17.58
N LYS A 269 0.95 -39.94 18.85
CA LYS A 269 1.89 -40.67 19.73
C LYS A 269 1.82 -42.19 19.65
N ASP A 270 0.71 -42.75 19.19
CA ASP A 270 0.46 -44.20 19.39
C ASP A 270 0.99 -45.10 18.28
N GLY A 271 1.49 -44.58 17.15
CA GLY A 271 2.11 -45.36 16.07
C GLY A 271 1.27 -46.51 15.45
N GLN A 272 0.04 -46.74 15.94
CA GLN A 272 -0.75 -47.95 15.70
C GLN A 272 -2.24 -47.67 15.44
N SER A 273 -2.70 -46.42 15.38
CA SER A 273 -4.13 -46.15 15.18
C SER A 273 -4.43 -45.54 13.80
N ASP A 274 -5.30 -46.19 13.04
CA ASP A 274 -6.02 -45.64 11.87
C ASP A 274 -6.91 -44.41 12.23
N LYS A 275 -6.86 -43.93 13.48
CA LYS A 275 -7.71 -42.88 14.02
C LYS A 275 -7.01 -41.51 13.94
N PHE A 276 -6.99 -40.94 12.74
CA PHE A 276 -6.53 -39.56 12.51
C PHE A 276 -7.67 -38.67 12.05
N PHE A 277 -7.53 -37.36 12.23
CA PHE A 277 -8.53 -36.40 11.80
C PHE A 277 -8.62 -36.39 10.27
N ASN A 278 -9.82 -36.60 9.76
CA ASN A 278 -10.17 -36.66 8.35
C ASN A 278 -11.51 -35.93 8.08
N ALA A 279 -11.96 -35.89 6.82
CA ALA A 279 -13.13 -35.13 6.39
C ALA A 279 -14.44 -35.69 6.99
N GLU A 280 -14.40 -36.89 7.57
CA GLU A 280 -15.52 -37.52 8.25
C GLU A 280 -15.45 -37.39 9.77
N SER A 281 -14.37 -36.80 10.30
CA SER A 281 -14.14 -36.64 11.75
C SER A 281 -14.92 -35.48 12.38
N ALA A 282 -15.39 -34.51 11.58
CA ALA A 282 -16.26 -33.43 12.06
C ALA A 282 -17.72 -33.67 11.67
N ASP A 283 -18.65 -33.18 12.48
CA ASP A 283 -20.08 -33.37 12.22
C ASP A 283 -20.56 -32.53 11.05
N TYR A 284 -20.12 -31.27 10.99
CA TYR A 284 -20.50 -30.30 9.97
C TYR A 284 -19.30 -29.55 9.42
N PHE A 285 -19.44 -29.09 8.18
CA PHE A 285 -18.49 -28.18 7.57
C PHE A 285 -19.19 -26.94 7.03
N VAL A 286 -18.50 -25.81 7.12
CA VAL A 286 -18.93 -24.53 6.55
C VAL A 286 -17.79 -23.99 5.70
N PHE A 287 -18.09 -23.59 4.47
CA PHE A 287 -17.10 -23.05 3.54
C PHE A 287 -17.46 -21.63 3.13
N HIS A 288 -16.46 -20.82 2.81
CA HIS A 288 -16.68 -19.73 1.88
C HIS A 288 -17.27 -20.29 0.57
N ALA A 289 -18.41 -19.75 0.16
CA ALA A 289 -19.18 -20.25 -0.98
C ALA A 289 -19.38 -19.13 -2.02
N PRO A 290 -18.40 -18.86 -2.91
CA PRO A 290 -18.63 -18.03 -4.09
C PRO A 290 -19.76 -18.60 -4.94
N TYR A 291 -19.76 -19.93 -5.07
CA TYR A 291 -20.84 -20.73 -5.61
C TYR A 291 -20.74 -22.18 -5.13
N ASN A 292 -21.88 -22.84 -5.00
CA ASN A 292 -21.97 -24.13 -4.33
C ASN A 292 -21.25 -25.29 -5.04
N LYS A 293 -21.07 -25.21 -6.36
CA LYS A 293 -20.24 -26.19 -7.07
C LYS A 293 -18.80 -26.19 -6.57
N LEU A 294 -18.21 -25.02 -6.29
CA LEU A 294 -16.84 -24.94 -5.78
C LEU A 294 -16.72 -25.62 -4.42
N VAL A 295 -17.72 -25.44 -3.54
CA VAL A 295 -17.78 -26.10 -2.23
C VAL A 295 -17.85 -27.62 -2.38
N GLN A 296 -18.69 -28.13 -3.27
CA GLN A 296 -18.78 -29.57 -3.56
C GLN A 296 -17.44 -30.14 -4.05
N LYS A 297 -16.76 -29.45 -4.97
CA LYS A 297 -15.43 -29.86 -5.46
C LYS A 297 -14.40 -29.84 -4.35
N SER A 298 -14.39 -28.77 -3.56
CA SER A 298 -13.48 -28.54 -2.43
C SER A 298 -13.57 -29.64 -1.38
N PHE A 299 -14.79 -30.02 -0.98
CA PHE A 299 -14.99 -31.12 -0.05
C PHE A 299 -14.49 -32.46 -0.62
N GLY A 300 -14.69 -32.71 -1.92
CA GLY A 300 -14.09 -33.86 -2.60
C GLY A 300 -12.55 -33.86 -2.53
N ARG A 301 -11.91 -32.69 -2.66
CA ARG A 301 -10.44 -32.58 -2.53
C ARG A 301 -9.93 -32.87 -1.12
N MET A 302 -10.71 -32.62 -0.06
CA MET A 302 -10.31 -33.05 1.29
C MET A 302 -10.20 -34.58 1.39
N HIS A 303 -11.08 -35.33 0.74
CA HIS A 303 -10.96 -36.79 0.68
C HIS A 303 -9.71 -37.26 -0.10
N LEU A 304 -9.26 -36.51 -1.11
CA LEU A 304 -7.98 -36.75 -1.77
C LEU A 304 -6.82 -36.57 -0.78
N VAL A 305 -6.83 -35.48 -0.01
CA VAL A 305 -5.81 -35.22 1.03
C VAL A 305 -5.83 -36.31 2.10
N ASP A 306 -7.01 -36.76 2.53
CA ASP A 306 -7.13 -37.86 3.50
C ASP A 306 -6.54 -39.18 2.97
N ALA A 307 -6.83 -39.51 1.71
CA ALA A 307 -6.28 -40.69 1.06
C ALA A 307 -4.76 -40.64 0.96
N ARG A 308 -4.19 -39.47 0.60
CA ARG A 308 -2.74 -39.25 0.56
C ARG A 308 -2.10 -39.35 1.94
N ARG A 309 -2.66 -38.70 2.96
CA ARG A 309 -2.17 -38.79 4.35
C ARG A 309 -2.20 -40.23 4.86
N LYS A 310 -3.23 -41.01 4.51
CA LYS A 310 -3.30 -42.45 4.83
C LYS A 310 -2.21 -43.25 4.12
N TYR A 311 -1.98 -42.99 2.83
CA TYR A 311 -0.96 -43.65 2.03
C TYR A 311 0.46 -43.36 2.56
N GLU A 312 0.79 -42.09 2.80
CA GLU A 312 2.09 -41.66 3.33
C GLU A 312 2.42 -42.29 4.69
N ARG A 313 1.43 -42.40 5.59
CA ARG A 313 1.62 -43.03 6.90
C ARG A 313 1.86 -44.53 6.77
N LYS A 314 1.10 -45.22 5.90
CA LYS A 314 1.33 -46.65 5.63
C LYS A 314 2.71 -46.91 5.04
N MET A 315 3.17 -46.05 4.12
CA MET A 315 4.52 -46.14 3.56
C MET A 315 5.60 -45.96 4.63
N LYS A 316 5.48 -44.94 5.49
CA LYS A 316 6.39 -44.75 6.63
C LYS A 316 6.40 -45.93 7.60
N GLN A 317 5.24 -46.56 7.83
CA GLN A 317 5.15 -47.74 8.69
C GLN A 317 5.87 -48.94 8.05
N MET A 318 5.65 -49.19 6.76
CA MET A 318 6.36 -50.26 6.02
C MET A 318 7.88 -50.04 6.04
N GLU A 319 8.37 -48.82 5.80
CA GLU A 319 9.80 -48.48 5.90
C GLU A 319 10.37 -48.71 7.32
N LEU A 320 9.57 -48.48 8.37
CA LEU A 320 9.98 -48.70 9.76
C LEU A 320 10.00 -50.20 10.12
N GLU A 321 9.08 -50.98 9.55
CA GLU A 321 8.99 -52.43 9.73
C GLU A 321 10.12 -53.14 8.95
N GLU A 322 10.44 -52.71 7.72
CA GLU A 322 11.59 -53.20 6.95
C GLU A 322 12.92 -52.95 7.68
N LYS A 323 13.10 -51.74 8.25
CA LYS A 323 14.29 -51.42 9.05
C LYS A 323 14.41 -52.23 10.34
N LYS A 324 13.29 -52.71 10.89
CA LYS A 324 13.29 -53.60 12.05
C LYS A 324 13.57 -55.05 11.66
N SER A 325 13.17 -55.50 10.47
CA SER A 325 13.47 -56.86 9.99
C SER A 325 14.93 -57.05 9.56
N ASP A 326 15.65 -55.98 9.22
CA ASP A 326 17.10 -56.06 8.92
C ASP A 326 17.97 -56.23 10.19
N GLU A 327 17.46 -55.94 11.39
CA GLU A 327 18.17 -56.12 12.67
C GLU A 327 17.90 -57.47 13.37
N ASP A 328 16.80 -58.17 13.04
CA ASP A 328 16.44 -59.49 13.58
C ASP A 328 16.32 -60.52 12.44
N ASN A 329 17.33 -61.39 12.31
CA ASN A 329 17.46 -62.51 11.36
C ASN A 329 16.21 -62.90 10.53
N GLY A 330 16.19 -62.49 9.26
CA GLY A 330 16.10 -63.42 8.12
C GLY A 330 14.80 -64.20 7.88
N ASP A 331 13.62 -63.66 8.17
CA ASP A 331 12.36 -64.17 7.58
C ASP A 331 11.70 -63.11 6.70
N ALA A 332 11.39 -63.50 5.46
CA ALA A 332 10.84 -62.64 4.42
C ALA A 332 9.47 -62.04 4.82
N LEU A 333 9.27 -60.75 4.54
CA LEU A 333 7.99 -60.06 4.73
C LEU A 333 6.82 -60.83 4.09
N PRO A 334 5.70 -61.08 4.81
CA PRO A 334 4.54 -61.76 4.23
C PRO A 334 3.89 -60.92 3.12
N THR A 335 3.70 -61.52 1.94
CA THR A 335 2.96 -61.02 0.77
C THR A 335 1.54 -60.50 1.08
N GLN A 336 1.01 -60.73 2.28
CA GLN A 336 -0.28 -60.22 2.76
C GLN A 336 -0.30 -58.70 3.03
N VAL A 337 0.84 -58.05 3.30
CA VAL A 337 0.88 -56.59 3.59
C VAL A 337 0.68 -55.76 2.32
N LEU A 338 1.22 -56.20 1.16
CA LEU A 338 1.03 -55.56 -0.15
C LEU A 338 -0.45 -55.54 -0.60
N GLN A 339 -1.24 -56.55 -0.21
CA GLN A 339 -2.69 -56.57 -0.47
C GLN A 339 -3.50 -55.64 0.47
N SER A 340 -2.90 -55.10 1.53
CA SER A 340 -3.57 -54.19 2.48
C SER A 340 -3.46 -52.70 2.09
N VAL A 341 -2.55 -52.36 1.16
CA VAL A 341 -2.38 -51.01 0.61
C VAL A 341 -3.47 -50.68 -0.42
N THR A 342 -4.03 -51.70 -1.08
CA THR A 342 -4.99 -51.58 -2.20
C THR A 342 -6.43 -51.26 -1.79
N ASN A 343 -6.75 -51.18 -0.49
CA ASN A 343 -8.06 -50.74 0.03
C ASN A 343 -8.22 -49.20 0.09
N ILE A 344 -7.42 -48.45 -0.69
CA ILE A 344 -7.59 -47.00 -0.84
C ILE A 344 -8.56 -46.77 -2.00
N THR A 345 -9.63 -46.02 -1.75
CA THR A 345 -10.75 -45.78 -2.69
C THR A 345 -10.34 -45.06 -3.99
N LEU A 346 -9.09 -44.59 -4.07
CA LEU A 346 -8.53 -43.87 -5.21
C LEU A 346 -7.38 -44.67 -5.84
N PRO A 347 -7.24 -44.68 -7.18
CA PRO A 347 -6.10 -45.26 -7.86
C PRO A 347 -4.76 -44.71 -7.33
N GLU A 348 -3.75 -45.57 -7.23
CA GLU A 348 -2.43 -45.24 -6.68
C GLU A 348 -1.76 -44.06 -7.40
N GLU A 349 -2.01 -43.90 -8.71
CA GLU A 349 -1.51 -42.76 -9.50
C GLU A 349 -1.87 -41.40 -8.87
N TYR A 350 -3.06 -41.24 -8.29
CA TYR A 350 -3.49 -39.97 -7.69
C TYR A 350 -2.94 -39.77 -6.28
N LEU A 351 -2.40 -40.82 -5.66
CA LEU A 351 -1.79 -40.74 -4.33
C LEU A 351 -0.36 -40.24 -4.41
N THR A 352 0.35 -40.51 -5.51
CA THR A 352 1.77 -40.16 -5.70
C THR A 352 2.00 -38.99 -6.65
N LYS A 353 1.05 -38.68 -7.55
CA LYS A 353 1.15 -37.54 -8.48
C LYS A 353 1.28 -36.19 -7.73
N PRO A 354 2.09 -35.22 -8.19
CA PRO A 354 2.12 -33.88 -7.60
C PRO A 354 0.72 -33.26 -7.50
N ILE A 355 0.38 -32.63 -6.36
CA ILE A 355 -1.00 -32.17 -6.11
C ILE A 355 -1.42 -31.11 -7.12
N GLU A 356 -0.47 -30.31 -7.60
CA GLU A 356 -0.68 -29.24 -8.57
C GLU A 356 -1.15 -29.75 -9.92
N GLU A 357 -0.70 -30.94 -10.33
CA GLU A 357 -1.09 -31.57 -11.58
C GLU A 357 -2.50 -32.20 -11.53
N THR A 358 -3.15 -32.18 -10.35
CA THR A 358 -4.50 -32.72 -10.17
C THR A 358 -5.59 -31.68 -10.32
N TYR A 359 -5.26 -30.38 -10.38
CA TYR A 359 -6.27 -29.30 -10.39
C TYR A 359 -7.12 -29.27 -11.67
N SER A 360 -6.56 -29.69 -12.81
CA SER A 360 -7.22 -29.70 -14.11
C SER A 360 -7.85 -31.07 -14.48
N ASP A 361 -7.73 -32.07 -13.61
CA ASP A 361 -8.14 -33.44 -13.92
C ASP A 361 -9.64 -33.67 -13.67
N LYS A 362 -10.41 -33.72 -14.76
CA LYS A 362 -11.87 -33.90 -14.71
C LYS A 362 -12.29 -35.31 -14.29
N ALA A 363 -11.47 -36.33 -14.58
CA ALA A 363 -11.78 -37.71 -14.21
C ALA A 363 -11.62 -37.89 -12.70
N LEU A 364 -10.55 -37.32 -12.14
CA LEU A 364 -10.36 -37.23 -10.71
C LEU A 364 -11.50 -36.44 -10.04
N GLU A 365 -11.86 -35.27 -10.56
CA GLU A 365 -12.96 -34.46 -10.00
C GLU A 365 -14.27 -35.25 -9.93
N ALA A 366 -14.63 -35.98 -11.00
CA ALA A 366 -15.82 -36.83 -11.03
C ALA A 366 -15.74 -37.96 -9.99
N THR A 367 -14.56 -38.56 -9.83
CA THR A 367 -14.32 -39.63 -8.85
C THR A 367 -14.45 -39.10 -7.42
N LEU A 368 -13.77 -37.99 -7.11
CA LEU A 368 -13.84 -37.35 -5.79
C LEU A 368 -15.27 -36.95 -5.43
N LYS A 369 -16.01 -36.38 -6.39
CA LYS A 369 -17.42 -36.05 -6.19
C LYS A 369 -18.27 -37.29 -5.89
N SER A 370 -17.99 -38.42 -6.53
CA SER A 370 -18.70 -39.68 -6.29
C SER A 370 -18.41 -40.21 -4.88
N VAL A 371 -17.12 -40.30 -4.52
CA VAL A 371 -16.66 -40.82 -3.23
C VAL A 371 -17.14 -39.94 -2.07
N SER A 372 -17.09 -38.62 -2.22
CA SER A 372 -17.48 -37.69 -1.16
C SER A 372 -19.00 -37.44 -1.09
N LYS A 373 -19.82 -38.00 -1.99
CA LYS A 373 -21.24 -37.61 -2.15
C LYS A 373 -22.07 -37.80 -0.88
N SER A 374 -21.94 -38.97 -0.24
CA SER A 374 -22.70 -39.29 0.98
C SER A 374 -22.32 -38.37 2.13
N SER A 375 -21.02 -38.25 2.39
CA SER A 375 -20.46 -37.37 3.42
C SER A 375 -20.80 -35.90 3.16
N TYR A 376 -20.70 -35.43 1.92
CA TYR A 376 -21.08 -34.07 1.54
C TYR A 376 -22.55 -33.77 1.88
N ASN A 377 -23.46 -34.69 1.50
CA ASN A 377 -24.89 -34.51 1.76
C ASN A 377 -25.19 -34.49 3.26
N GLN A 378 -24.49 -35.29 4.06
CA GLN A 378 -24.68 -35.34 5.51
C GLN A 378 -24.15 -34.07 6.20
N ARG A 379 -23.02 -33.52 5.73
CA ARG A 379 -22.24 -32.54 6.50
C ARG A 379 -22.37 -31.10 6.03
N LEU A 380 -22.77 -30.88 4.77
CA LEU A 380 -22.80 -29.55 4.15
C LEU A 380 -24.18 -29.12 3.63
N THR A 381 -25.18 -30.00 3.59
CA THR A 381 -26.50 -29.64 3.03
C THR A 381 -27.11 -28.45 3.76
N ASP A 382 -27.10 -28.46 5.09
CA ASP A 382 -27.67 -27.38 5.90
C ASP A 382 -26.87 -26.08 5.78
N SER A 383 -25.53 -26.16 5.79
CA SER A 383 -24.68 -24.96 5.67
C SER A 383 -24.77 -24.30 4.30
N ASN A 384 -25.08 -25.07 3.25
CA ASN A 384 -25.10 -24.58 1.88
C ASN A 384 -26.47 -24.08 1.42
N ALA A 385 -27.54 -24.35 2.17
CA ALA A 385 -28.90 -24.03 1.74
C ALA A 385 -29.11 -22.53 1.47
N ALA A 386 -28.69 -21.64 2.38
CA ALA A 386 -28.90 -20.21 2.21
C ALA A 386 -28.03 -19.59 1.09
N SER A 387 -26.78 -20.04 0.93
CA SER A 387 -25.88 -19.50 -0.10
C SER A 387 -26.39 -19.78 -1.51
N LYS A 388 -27.14 -20.87 -1.72
CA LYS A 388 -27.83 -21.18 -2.98
C LYS A 388 -28.92 -20.16 -3.35
N LEU A 389 -29.52 -19.54 -2.34
CA LEU A 389 -30.65 -18.64 -2.51
C LEU A 389 -30.21 -17.17 -2.58
N VAL A 390 -29.05 -16.84 -2.00
CA VAL A 390 -28.57 -15.46 -1.87
C VAL A 390 -27.48 -15.12 -2.90
N GLY A 391 -26.71 -16.10 -3.36
CA GLY A 391 -25.51 -15.84 -4.15
C GLY A 391 -24.29 -15.51 -3.30
N ASN A 392 -23.24 -14.93 -3.90
CA ASN A 392 -22.00 -14.64 -3.19
C ASN A 392 -22.14 -13.37 -2.33
N THR A 393 -21.86 -13.47 -1.04
CA THR A 393 -21.86 -12.33 -0.11
C THR A 393 -20.45 -12.00 0.40
N TYR A 394 -19.41 -12.37 -0.37
CA TYR A 394 -17.99 -12.19 -0.06
C TYR A 394 -17.65 -12.50 1.39
N THR A 395 -17.28 -11.50 2.22
CA THR A 395 -16.87 -11.72 3.61
C THR A 395 -17.97 -12.36 4.45
N ALA A 396 -19.24 -12.06 4.18
CA ALA A 396 -20.39 -12.65 4.86
C ALA A 396 -20.66 -14.09 4.46
N SER A 397 -20.07 -14.61 3.37
CA SER A 397 -20.44 -15.89 2.77
C SER A 397 -20.23 -17.09 3.72
N VAL A 398 -19.09 -17.14 4.40
CA VAL A 398 -18.81 -18.22 5.36
C VAL A 398 -19.72 -18.15 6.58
N PHE A 399 -20.06 -16.93 7.02
CA PHE A 399 -20.97 -16.73 8.17
C PHE A 399 -22.43 -16.96 7.81
N LEU A 400 -22.83 -16.68 6.56
CA LEU A 400 -24.14 -17.07 6.03
C LEU A 400 -24.28 -18.59 6.02
N GLY A 401 -23.20 -19.31 5.66
CA GLY A 401 -23.19 -20.77 5.75
C GLY A 401 -23.35 -21.27 7.18
N LEU A 402 -22.75 -20.58 8.16
CA LEU A 402 -22.94 -20.89 9.57
C LEU A 402 -24.36 -20.59 10.06
N ALA A 403 -24.94 -19.45 9.68
CA ALA A 403 -26.33 -19.10 9.99
C ALA A 403 -27.31 -20.10 9.36
N SER A 404 -27.04 -20.57 8.13
CA SER A 404 -27.81 -21.61 7.44
C SER A 404 -27.76 -22.95 8.18
N LEU A 405 -26.57 -23.34 8.68
CA LEU A 405 -26.42 -24.54 9.50
C LEU A 405 -27.22 -24.41 10.81
N ILE A 406 -27.12 -23.27 11.49
CA ILE A 406 -27.85 -23.01 12.74
C ILE A 406 -29.36 -23.07 12.50
N ASP A 407 -29.87 -22.41 11.45
CA ASP A 407 -31.29 -22.45 11.13
C ASP A 407 -31.77 -23.87 10.76
N GLY A 408 -31.06 -24.57 9.88
CA GLY A 408 -31.46 -25.91 9.41
C GLY A 408 -31.30 -27.00 10.48
N ALA A 409 -30.06 -27.26 10.88
CA ALA A 409 -29.72 -28.32 11.83
C ALA A 409 -30.16 -27.97 13.27
N GLY A 410 -30.11 -26.69 13.65
CA GLY A 410 -30.56 -26.24 14.97
C GLY A 410 -32.08 -26.36 15.16
N LYS A 411 -32.90 -26.03 14.15
CA LYS A 411 -34.36 -26.25 14.20
C LYS A 411 -34.73 -27.71 14.39
N ARG A 412 -33.95 -28.64 13.83
CA ARG A 412 -34.13 -30.08 14.02
C ARG A 412 -33.59 -30.60 15.35
N GLY A 413 -32.81 -29.79 16.06
CA GLY A 413 -32.16 -30.19 17.31
C GLY A 413 -30.91 -31.04 17.09
N ASP A 414 -30.32 -31.05 15.90
CA ASP A 414 -29.14 -31.87 15.59
C ASP A 414 -27.84 -31.28 16.16
N LEU A 415 -27.79 -29.96 16.37
CA LEU A 415 -26.68 -29.23 16.98
C LEU A 415 -26.68 -29.41 18.51
N THR A 416 -26.36 -30.63 18.94
CA THR A 416 -26.24 -31.02 20.35
C THR A 416 -24.83 -30.78 20.91
N PRO A 417 -24.66 -30.62 22.23
CA PRO A 417 -23.34 -30.49 22.85
C PRO A 417 -22.37 -31.61 22.45
N GLY A 418 -21.12 -31.22 22.15
CA GLY A 418 -20.08 -32.13 21.65
C GLY A 418 -20.03 -32.25 20.13
N LYS A 419 -21.04 -31.74 19.40
CA LYS A 419 -20.98 -31.62 17.94
C LYS A 419 -19.94 -30.61 17.51
N THR A 420 -19.31 -30.88 16.36
CA THR A 420 -18.21 -30.06 15.83
C THR A 420 -18.55 -29.45 14.47
N VAL A 421 -18.14 -28.20 14.28
CA VAL A 421 -18.30 -27.46 13.03
C VAL A 421 -16.91 -27.00 12.58
N VAL A 422 -16.43 -27.49 11.45
CA VAL A 422 -15.19 -27.01 10.83
C VAL A 422 -15.51 -25.94 9.81
N VAL A 423 -14.86 -24.80 9.92
CA VAL A 423 -15.09 -23.63 9.07
C VAL A 423 -13.85 -23.38 8.23
N PHE A 424 -14.02 -23.28 6.91
CA PHE A 424 -12.99 -22.86 5.96
C PHE A 424 -13.36 -21.51 5.35
N SER A 425 -12.57 -20.48 5.67
CA SER A 425 -12.68 -19.16 5.08
C SER A 425 -11.53 -18.90 4.11
N TYR A 426 -11.84 -18.30 2.97
CA TYR A 426 -10.88 -17.95 1.93
C TYR A 426 -11.17 -16.53 1.43
N GLY A 427 -10.12 -15.78 1.11
CA GLY A 427 -10.19 -14.54 0.34
C GLY A 427 -8.99 -14.47 -0.60
N SER A 428 -9.25 -14.12 -1.85
CA SER A 428 -8.24 -13.96 -2.91
C SER A 428 -7.14 -12.96 -2.55
N GLY A 429 -5.98 -13.12 -3.19
CA GLY A 429 -4.77 -12.35 -2.89
C GLY A 429 -3.54 -13.11 -2.33
N ALA A 430 -3.61 -14.21 -1.56
CA ALA A 430 -4.75 -14.85 -0.91
C ALA A 430 -4.45 -15.19 0.56
N LEU A 431 -5.48 -15.09 1.40
CA LEU A 431 -5.51 -15.53 2.80
C LEU A 431 -6.62 -16.55 2.99
N ALA A 432 -6.34 -17.62 3.72
CA ALA A 432 -7.33 -18.61 4.11
C ALA A 432 -7.06 -19.15 5.50
N THR A 433 -8.12 -19.45 6.25
CA THR A 433 -8.02 -20.11 7.56
C THR A 433 -9.09 -21.17 7.69
N MET A 434 -8.67 -22.35 8.16
CA MET A 434 -9.55 -23.41 8.65
C MET A 434 -9.54 -23.44 10.17
N TYR A 435 -10.70 -23.50 10.83
CA TYR A 435 -10.81 -23.57 12.29
C TYR A 435 -12.01 -24.41 12.72
N ARG A 436 -12.01 -24.92 13.96
CA ARG A 436 -13.08 -25.78 14.51
C ARG A 436 -13.81 -25.12 15.67
N LEU A 437 -15.13 -25.12 15.60
CA LEU A 437 -16.03 -24.71 16.68
C LEU A 437 -16.73 -25.94 17.26
N HIS A 438 -17.02 -25.89 18.55
CA HIS A 438 -17.69 -26.95 19.30
C HIS A 438 -19.01 -26.41 19.84
N VAL A 439 -20.08 -27.19 19.61
CA VAL A 439 -21.37 -26.94 20.23
C VAL A 439 -21.28 -27.35 21.70
N ARG A 440 -21.79 -26.51 22.59
CA ARG A 440 -21.79 -26.74 24.02
C ARG A 440 -23.02 -26.13 24.68
N ASP A 441 -23.32 -26.62 25.87
CA ASP A 441 -24.22 -25.94 26.80
C ASP A 441 -23.40 -24.95 27.65
N PRO A 442 -23.68 -23.64 27.57
CA PRO A 442 -23.05 -22.68 28.47
C PRO A 442 -23.44 -22.92 29.93
N THR A 443 -22.53 -22.56 30.84
CA THR A 443 -22.70 -22.76 32.29
C THR A 443 -23.43 -21.60 32.95
N ALA A 444 -24.32 -21.88 33.89
CA ALA A 444 -24.98 -20.85 34.70
C ALA A 444 -24.03 -20.20 35.74
N ASP A 445 -22.93 -20.87 36.09
CA ASP A 445 -21.99 -20.50 37.17
C ASP A 445 -20.75 -19.71 36.70
N GLY A 446 -20.67 -19.33 35.43
CA GLY A 446 -19.60 -18.48 34.90
C GLY A 446 -19.72 -17.04 35.39
N GLY A 447 -19.09 -16.75 36.52
CA GLY A 447 -19.17 -15.48 37.27
C GLY A 447 -19.32 -14.20 36.42
N GLU A 448 -20.22 -13.33 36.90
CA GLU A 448 -20.47 -11.93 36.52
C GLU A 448 -21.38 -11.60 35.31
N ARG A 449 -21.97 -12.57 34.58
CA ARG A 449 -22.81 -12.24 33.39
C ARG A 449 -24.34 -12.30 33.60
N LYS A 450 -25.05 -11.33 33.00
CA LYS A 450 -26.52 -11.14 33.09
C LYS A 450 -27.38 -12.09 32.23
N ARG A 451 -26.86 -12.73 31.17
CA ARG A 451 -27.63 -13.53 30.20
C ARG A 451 -26.86 -14.75 29.66
N VAL A 452 -27.53 -15.90 29.58
CA VAL A 452 -27.07 -17.11 28.91
C VAL A 452 -27.60 -17.14 27.47
N PHE A 453 -26.74 -17.45 26.50
CA PHE A 453 -27.10 -17.56 25.08
C PHE A 453 -27.08 -19.01 24.62
N THR A 454 -28.09 -19.46 23.89
CA THR A 454 -28.20 -20.85 23.41
C THR A 454 -28.28 -20.94 21.89
N ILE A 455 -28.01 -22.12 21.33
CA ILE A 455 -28.27 -22.40 19.90
C ILE A 455 -29.76 -22.17 19.57
N GLN A 456 -30.67 -22.48 20.50
CA GLN A 456 -32.11 -22.28 20.29
C GLN A 456 -32.50 -20.79 20.25
N ASP A 457 -31.81 -19.93 21.01
CA ASP A 457 -31.95 -18.49 20.85
C ASP A 457 -31.55 -18.05 19.45
N MET A 458 -30.45 -18.58 18.92
CA MET A 458 -30.00 -18.25 17.56
C MET A 458 -31.01 -18.71 16.50
N VAL A 459 -31.50 -19.95 16.61
CA VAL A 459 -32.53 -20.51 15.72
C VAL A 459 -33.77 -19.63 15.68
N LYS A 460 -34.30 -19.29 16.86
CA LYS A 460 -35.51 -18.50 17.00
C LYS A 460 -35.35 -17.11 16.38
N ASN A 461 -34.22 -16.44 16.65
CA ASN A 461 -34.03 -15.05 16.25
C ASN A 461 -33.61 -14.90 14.79
N LEU A 462 -32.79 -15.81 14.25
CA LEU A 462 -32.40 -15.79 12.83
C LEU A 462 -33.62 -15.87 11.91
N ASN A 463 -34.47 -16.88 12.17
CA ASN A 463 -35.59 -17.30 11.33
C ASN A 463 -35.27 -17.24 9.82
N LEU A 464 -34.14 -17.84 9.44
CA LEU A 464 -33.50 -17.55 8.16
C LEU A 464 -34.29 -18.12 6.98
N SER A 465 -34.72 -19.38 7.06
CA SER A 465 -35.45 -20.04 5.96
C SER A 465 -36.75 -19.34 5.60
N GLU A 466 -37.53 -18.91 6.60
CA GLU A 466 -38.80 -18.20 6.38
C GLU A 466 -38.56 -16.80 5.80
N ARG A 467 -37.56 -16.08 6.30
CA ARG A 467 -37.19 -14.76 5.76
C ARG A 467 -36.72 -14.84 4.31
N LEU A 468 -35.90 -15.84 3.96
CA LEU A 468 -35.47 -16.05 2.59
C LEU A 468 -36.63 -16.40 1.65
N ALA A 469 -37.62 -17.16 2.13
CA ALA A 469 -38.84 -17.49 1.40
C ALA A 469 -39.80 -16.30 1.24
N SER A 470 -39.75 -15.32 2.14
CA SER A 470 -40.58 -14.10 2.08
C SER A 470 -40.07 -13.01 1.12
N ARG A 471 -38.93 -13.25 0.47
CA ARG A 471 -38.31 -12.33 -0.48
C ARG A 471 -39.15 -12.18 -1.76
N GLU A 472 -38.95 -11.08 -2.46
CA GLU A 472 -39.63 -10.78 -3.72
C GLU A 472 -38.77 -11.24 -4.91
N GLU A 473 -39.30 -12.15 -5.73
CA GLU A 473 -38.70 -12.46 -7.02
C GLU A 473 -38.95 -11.34 -8.02
N ILE A 474 -37.89 -10.88 -8.69
CA ILE A 474 -37.95 -9.81 -9.67
C ILE A 474 -37.59 -10.33 -11.06
N HIS A 475 -38.05 -9.63 -12.10
CA HIS A 475 -37.74 -10.04 -13.45
C HIS A 475 -36.23 -9.85 -13.76
N PRO A 476 -35.56 -10.78 -14.47
CA PRO A 476 -34.12 -10.69 -14.74
C PRO A 476 -33.63 -9.39 -15.39
N SER A 477 -34.49 -8.69 -16.14
CA SER A 477 -34.16 -7.37 -16.73
C SER A 477 -33.91 -6.28 -15.70
N GLU A 478 -34.43 -6.41 -14.47
CA GLU A 478 -34.18 -5.45 -13.39
C GLU A 478 -32.73 -5.54 -12.86
N LEU A 479 -32.02 -6.66 -13.11
CA LEU A 479 -30.60 -6.78 -12.74
C LEU A 479 -29.75 -5.72 -13.42
N ASP A 480 -29.99 -5.45 -14.70
CA ASP A 480 -29.24 -4.45 -15.43
C ASP A 480 -29.52 -3.05 -14.87
N LEU A 481 -30.77 -2.73 -14.52
CA LEU A 481 -31.13 -1.47 -13.86
C LEU A 481 -30.45 -1.32 -12.50
N ALA A 482 -30.46 -2.37 -11.68
CA ALA A 482 -29.80 -2.37 -10.38
C ALA A 482 -28.28 -2.13 -10.52
N LEU A 483 -27.61 -2.86 -11.42
CA LEU A 483 -26.18 -2.69 -11.65
C LEU A 483 -25.83 -1.33 -12.29
N GLU A 484 -26.68 -0.80 -13.16
CA GLU A 484 -26.49 0.52 -13.77
C GLU A 484 -26.64 1.66 -12.76
N THR A 485 -27.65 1.60 -11.88
CA THR A 485 -27.83 2.59 -10.81
C THR A 485 -26.67 2.55 -9.82
N ARG A 486 -26.17 1.36 -9.48
CA ARG A 486 -24.93 1.21 -8.69
C ARG A 486 -23.71 1.80 -9.38
N ALA A 487 -23.46 1.44 -10.64
CA ALA A 487 -22.34 1.99 -11.42
C ALA A 487 -22.44 3.51 -11.52
N ARG A 488 -23.66 4.05 -11.62
CA ARG A 488 -23.91 5.50 -11.57
C ARG A 488 -23.55 6.08 -10.20
N MET A 489 -24.07 5.54 -9.10
CA MET A 489 -23.70 5.99 -7.75
C MET A 489 -22.18 5.98 -7.53
N HIS A 490 -21.50 4.95 -8.03
CA HIS A 490 -20.04 4.80 -7.92
C HIS A 490 -19.26 5.82 -8.76
N ARG A 491 -19.78 6.23 -9.93
CA ARG A 491 -19.07 7.11 -10.90
C ARG A 491 -19.50 8.58 -10.91
N SER A 492 -20.74 8.89 -10.56
CA SER A 492 -21.39 10.17 -10.96
C SER A 492 -21.00 11.39 -10.13
N GLY A 493 -20.12 11.22 -9.15
CA GLY A 493 -19.77 12.29 -8.22
C GLY A 493 -20.91 12.59 -7.23
N SER A 494 -20.62 13.48 -6.30
CA SER A 494 -21.58 13.99 -5.33
C SER A 494 -22.07 15.40 -5.72
N PRO A 495 -23.32 15.79 -5.38
CA PRO A 495 -24.33 15.06 -4.63
C PRO A 495 -25.05 13.96 -5.45
N TYR A 496 -25.61 12.98 -4.75
CA TYR A 496 -26.33 11.83 -5.33
C TYR A 496 -27.60 11.50 -4.55
N SER A 497 -28.66 11.07 -5.25
CA SER A 497 -29.90 10.59 -4.64
C SER A 497 -30.24 9.21 -5.21
N PRO A 498 -30.33 8.16 -4.35
CA PRO A 498 -30.66 6.81 -4.79
C PRO A 498 -32.05 6.68 -5.39
N VAL A 499 -32.21 5.69 -6.27
CA VAL A 499 -33.47 5.48 -7.01
C VAL A 499 -33.96 4.03 -7.01
N TYR A 500 -33.11 3.06 -6.65
CA TYR A 500 -33.46 1.64 -6.70
C TYR A 500 -32.80 0.83 -5.55
N PRO A 501 -33.51 -0.11 -4.91
CA PRO A 501 -34.97 -0.28 -4.99
C PRO A 501 -35.70 0.89 -4.32
N THR A 502 -37.01 1.02 -4.59
CA THR A 502 -37.84 1.97 -3.85
C THR A 502 -38.06 1.48 -2.42
N VAL A 503 -38.27 2.42 -1.49
CA VAL A 503 -38.41 2.13 -0.04
C VAL A 503 -39.46 1.05 0.26
N GLY A 504 -40.59 1.03 -0.47
CA GLY A 504 -41.65 0.02 -0.29
C GLY A 504 -41.27 -1.42 -0.67
N ARG A 505 -40.11 -1.64 -1.31
CA ARG A 505 -39.60 -2.96 -1.69
C ARG A 505 -38.56 -3.51 -0.73
N MET A 506 -38.22 -2.79 0.34
CA MET A 506 -37.29 -3.25 1.38
C MET A 506 -38.04 -3.99 2.50
N PHE A 507 -37.31 -4.68 3.37
CA PHE A 507 -37.91 -5.24 4.58
C PHE A 507 -38.18 -4.13 5.62
N PRO A 508 -39.22 -4.27 6.46
CA PRO A 508 -39.39 -3.39 7.62
C PRO A 508 -38.14 -3.44 8.52
N GLY A 509 -37.72 -2.30 9.05
CA GLY A 509 -36.49 -2.19 9.84
C GLY A 509 -35.20 -2.03 9.04
N THR A 510 -35.22 -2.12 7.70
CA THR A 510 -34.05 -1.92 6.84
C THR A 510 -33.57 -0.46 6.89
N TYR A 511 -32.26 -0.27 7.07
CA TYR A 511 -31.60 1.00 6.78
C TYR A 511 -31.34 1.16 5.28
N PHE A 512 -31.57 2.36 4.76
CA PHE A 512 -31.34 2.72 3.37
C PHE A 512 -30.65 4.08 3.26
N LEU A 513 -29.96 4.28 2.13
CA LEU A 513 -29.26 5.52 1.80
C LEU A 513 -30.28 6.58 1.35
N ASN A 514 -30.35 7.70 2.07
CA ASN A 514 -31.18 8.85 1.67
C ASN A 514 -30.54 9.61 0.51
N GLY A 515 -29.21 9.76 0.57
CA GLY A 515 -28.45 10.58 -0.35
C GLY A 515 -27.00 10.74 0.06
N ILE A 516 -26.21 11.22 -0.89
CA ILE A 516 -24.82 11.63 -0.73
C ILE A 516 -24.77 13.13 -0.98
N ASP A 517 -24.32 13.93 -0.02
CA ASP A 517 -24.22 15.37 -0.18
C ASP A 517 -22.98 15.79 -0.99
N SER A 518 -22.82 17.08 -1.32
CA SER A 518 -21.68 17.60 -2.09
C SER A 518 -20.30 17.39 -1.44
N LYS A 519 -20.24 16.96 -0.17
CA LYS A 519 -19.02 16.66 0.57
C LYS A 519 -18.84 15.14 0.73
N TRP A 520 -19.57 14.34 -0.04
CA TRP A 520 -19.56 12.87 0.02
C TRP A 520 -20.11 12.30 1.33
N VAL A 521 -20.80 13.11 2.14
CA VAL A 521 -21.42 12.63 3.38
C VAL A 521 -22.69 11.84 3.01
N ARG A 522 -22.71 10.58 3.45
CA ARG A 522 -23.86 9.68 3.30
C ARG A 522 -24.79 9.84 4.48
N THR A 523 -26.08 9.90 4.23
CA THR A 523 -27.10 9.93 5.28
C THR A 523 -28.04 8.74 5.13
N TYR A 524 -28.42 8.15 6.26
CA TYR A 524 -29.22 6.93 6.29
C TYR A 524 -30.51 7.15 7.07
N SER A 525 -31.57 6.46 6.65
CA SER A 525 -32.82 6.35 7.40
C SER A 525 -33.16 4.89 7.60
N ARG A 526 -33.94 4.59 8.64
CA ARG A 526 -34.46 3.25 8.91
C ARG A 526 -35.94 3.19 8.62
N LEU A 527 -36.37 2.16 7.90
CA LEU A 527 -37.78 1.84 7.74
C LEU A 527 -38.43 1.48 9.08
N PRO A 528 -39.59 2.04 9.42
CA PRO A 528 -40.36 1.60 10.59
C PRO A 528 -40.67 0.09 10.54
N LEU A 529 -40.68 -0.56 11.69
CA LEU A 529 -40.93 -2.01 11.80
C LEU A 529 -42.37 -2.41 11.44
N ASP A 530 -43.31 -1.47 11.53
CA ASP A 530 -44.72 -1.60 11.18
C ASP A 530 -45.04 -1.22 9.73
N SER A 531 -44.01 -0.97 8.91
CA SER A 531 -44.19 -0.68 7.49
C SER A 531 -44.77 -1.89 6.74
N GLU A 532 -45.86 -1.71 6.01
CA GLU A 532 -46.39 -2.73 5.12
C GLU A 532 -45.57 -2.77 3.81
N PRO A 533 -44.93 -3.89 3.46
CA PRO A 533 -44.20 -4.00 2.22
C PRO A 533 -45.16 -3.92 1.02
N ALA A 534 -44.71 -3.32 -0.09
CA ALA A 534 -45.50 -3.34 -1.32
C ALA A 534 -45.81 -4.79 -1.75
N PRO A 535 -47.03 -5.06 -2.29
CA PRO A 535 -47.39 -6.39 -2.79
C PRO A 535 -46.42 -6.85 -3.89
N ALA A 536 -46.03 -8.12 -3.86
CA ALA A 536 -45.16 -8.69 -4.89
C ALA A 536 -45.79 -8.50 -6.29
N GLY A 537 -45.04 -7.94 -7.24
CA GLY A 537 -45.52 -7.72 -8.61
C GLY A 537 -46.24 -6.40 -8.88
N THR A 538 -46.23 -5.41 -7.96
CA THR A 538 -46.63 -4.02 -8.28
C THR A 538 -45.58 -3.32 -9.13
N SER A 539 -45.30 -3.84 -10.33
CA SER A 539 -44.42 -3.22 -11.34
C SER A 539 -45.16 -2.12 -12.12
N GLY A 540 -45.92 -1.29 -11.41
CA GLY A 540 -46.57 -0.11 -11.95
C GLY A 540 -45.55 1.02 -12.01
N MET A 541 -44.99 1.26 -13.19
CA MET A 541 -43.91 2.23 -13.50
C MET A 541 -42.49 1.73 -13.20
N LEU A 542 -42.00 0.79 -14.02
CA LEU A 542 -40.69 1.04 -14.63
C LEU A 542 -40.76 2.46 -15.21
N ALA A 543 -39.97 3.40 -14.70
CA ALA A 543 -39.87 4.72 -15.32
C ALA A 543 -38.86 4.68 -16.48
N PRO A 544 -39.26 4.87 -17.74
CA PRO A 544 -38.36 5.34 -18.79
C PRO A 544 -38.72 6.77 -19.20
N PRO A 545 -37.84 7.57 -19.84
CA PRO A 545 -36.39 7.51 -19.94
C PRO A 545 -35.75 8.83 -19.42
N MET A 546 -34.81 8.72 -18.47
CA MET A 546 -34.07 9.86 -17.90
C MET A 546 -33.02 10.48 -18.86
N VAL A 547 -33.18 10.25 -20.17
CA VAL A 547 -32.30 10.74 -21.25
C VAL A 547 -32.85 12.02 -21.90
N LEU A 548 -34.15 12.35 -21.74
CA LEU A 548 -34.76 13.54 -22.35
C LEU A 548 -34.83 14.78 -21.45
N ARG A 549 -34.55 14.68 -20.14
CA ARG A 549 -34.48 15.84 -19.22
C ARG A 549 -33.08 16.42 -19.03
N LEU A 550 -32.05 15.79 -19.60
CA LEU A 550 -30.67 16.29 -19.56
C LEU A 550 -30.46 17.48 -20.51
N ALA A 551 -31.26 17.60 -21.58
CA ALA A 551 -31.17 18.74 -22.52
C ALA A 551 -31.76 20.05 -21.97
N GLU A 552 -32.65 20.01 -20.96
CA GLU A 552 -33.28 21.21 -20.39
C GLU A 552 -32.64 21.65 -19.06
N ARG A 553 -31.76 20.84 -18.46
CA ARG A 553 -31.09 21.17 -17.19
C ARG A 553 -29.85 22.05 -17.38
N ASP A 554 -29.25 22.03 -18.57
CA ASP A 554 -28.20 22.98 -18.97
C ASP A 554 -28.71 24.44 -19.05
N ALA A 555 -30.04 24.64 -19.05
CA ALA A 555 -30.68 25.95 -19.05
C ALA A 555 -30.95 26.54 -17.65
N VAL A 556 -30.66 25.82 -16.56
CA VAL A 556 -30.90 26.30 -15.17
C VAL A 556 -29.60 26.47 -14.38
N SER A 557 -28.49 26.73 -15.08
CA SER A 557 -27.24 27.18 -14.45
C SER A 557 -27.29 28.68 -14.17
N SER A 558 -27.86 29.06 -13.03
CA SER A 558 -27.55 30.34 -12.39
C SER A 558 -27.53 30.23 -10.87
N PRO A 559 -26.60 30.93 -10.18
CA PRO A 559 -26.13 30.55 -8.87
C PRO A 559 -27.07 31.05 -7.77
N VAL A 560 -27.53 30.16 -6.89
CA VAL A 560 -28.29 30.53 -5.69
C VAL A 560 -27.33 31.13 -4.66
N LYS A 561 -27.25 32.46 -4.71
CA LYS A 561 -26.53 33.39 -3.84
C LYS A 561 -27.16 33.53 -2.44
N GLY A 562 -27.59 32.42 -1.84
CA GLY A 562 -28.48 32.44 -0.68
C GLY A 562 -28.14 31.43 0.40
N MET A 563 -26.87 31.40 0.87
CA MET A 563 -26.54 30.69 2.11
C MET A 563 -25.27 31.22 2.79
N LEU A 564 -25.07 32.54 2.77
CA LEU A 564 -23.99 33.20 3.52
C LEU A 564 -24.48 33.98 4.76
N ASP A 565 -25.78 33.97 5.07
CA ASP A 565 -26.35 34.78 6.16
C ASP A 565 -26.77 33.97 7.42
N VAL A 566 -26.63 32.65 7.42
CA VAL A 566 -27.04 31.80 8.57
C VAL A 566 -25.89 31.52 9.54
N ILE A 567 -24.62 31.67 9.12
CA ILE A 567 -23.45 31.42 9.97
C ILE A 567 -23.07 32.66 10.81
N THR A 568 -23.53 33.86 10.43
CA THR A 568 -23.16 35.12 11.10
C THR A 568 -24.01 35.43 12.35
N ARG A 569 -25.09 34.67 12.63
CA ARG A 569 -25.97 34.91 13.79
C ARG A 569 -25.78 33.98 14.99
N ALA A 570 -24.93 32.95 14.90
CA ALA A 570 -24.63 32.06 16.02
C ALA A 570 -23.45 32.54 16.90
N ARG A 571 -22.99 33.80 16.75
CA ARG A 571 -21.84 34.37 17.48
C ARG A 571 -22.17 35.17 18.74
N THR A 572 -23.38 35.05 19.30
CA THR A 572 -23.72 35.77 20.54
C THR A 572 -24.56 34.92 21.49
N SER A 573 -23.93 33.97 22.19
CA SER A 573 -24.36 33.57 23.54
C SER A 573 -23.33 32.66 24.21
N SER A 574 -22.62 33.25 25.18
CA SER A 574 -22.06 32.64 26.40
C SER A 574 -21.26 31.33 26.27
N GLY A 575 -19.92 31.45 26.35
CA GLY A 575 -19.02 30.34 26.65
C GLY A 575 -17.59 30.58 26.18
N THR A 576 -16.80 31.28 27.01
CA THR A 576 -15.33 31.43 27.02
C THR A 576 -14.55 31.23 25.70
N ALA A 577 -14.21 32.34 25.06
CA ALA A 577 -13.31 32.44 23.90
C ALA A 577 -11.82 32.27 24.25
N LEU A 578 -11.45 31.29 25.10
CA LEU A 578 -10.05 31.01 25.45
C LEU A 578 -9.50 29.69 24.90
N ASP A 579 -10.30 28.85 24.23
CA ASP A 579 -9.86 27.50 23.81
C ASP A 579 -9.59 27.31 22.30
N THR A 580 -9.74 28.34 21.46
CA THR A 580 -9.47 28.19 20.02
C THR A 580 -8.01 28.28 19.64
N PHE A 581 -7.15 28.85 20.50
CA PHE A 581 -5.69 28.88 20.27
C PHE A 581 -5.03 27.57 20.69
N THR A 582 -5.43 27.01 21.84
CA THR A 582 -4.94 25.74 22.38
C THR A 582 -5.31 24.52 21.52
N ASP A 583 -6.47 24.53 20.85
CA ASP A 583 -6.87 23.48 19.90
C ASP A 583 -6.20 23.62 18.51
N ALA A 584 -5.75 24.82 18.13
CA ALA A 584 -4.98 25.03 16.91
C ALA A 584 -3.49 24.66 17.11
N GLU A 585 -2.91 24.97 18.27
CA GLU A 585 -1.58 24.50 18.67
C GLU A 585 -1.50 22.98 18.71
N ARG A 586 -2.55 22.30 19.20
CA ARG A 586 -2.64 20.82 19.15
C ARG A 586 -2.77 20.23 17.75
N ARG A 587 -3.03 21.04 16.72
CA ARG A 587 -3.12 20.58 15.30
C ARG A 587 -1.83 20.81 14.51
N VAL A 588 -0.88 21.60 15.01
CA VAL A 588 0.48 21.65 14.45
C VAL A 588 1.30 20.52 15.07
N ALA A 589 0.97 19.27 14.72
CA ALA A 589 1.59 18.11 15.32
C ALA A 589 3.02 17.85 14.84
N CYS A 590 3.60 18.66 13.94
CA CYS A 590 4.86 18.37 13.25
C CYS A 590 5.87 19.51 13.33
N VAL A 591 7.06 19.20 13.85
CA VAL A 591 8.20 20.11 13.95
C VAL A 591 9.39 19.59 13.16
N ILE A 592 10.20 20.48 12.60
CA ILE A 592 11.47 20.12 11.96
C ILE A 592 12.59 20.30 12.97
N THR A 593 13.33 19.24 13.26
CA THR A 593 14.43 19.25 14.26
C THR A 593 15.81 19.16 13.63
N GLY A 594 15.93 18.62 12.43
CA GLY A 594 17.21 18.53 11.70
C GLY A 594 17.05 18.72 10.20
N THR A 595 18.03 19.39 9.60
CA THR A 595 18.14 19.66 8.16
C THR A 595 19.56 19.39 7.69
N SER A 596 19.71 19.00 6.43
CA SER A 596 21.00 18.87 5.75
C SER A 596 20.86 19.15 4.24
N ALA A 597 21.95 19.58 3.61
CA ALA A 597 22.01 19.81 2.17
C ALA A 597 23.39 19.45 1.61
N GLY A 598 23.40 18.51 0.67
CA GLY A 598 24.54 18.14 -0.15
C GLY A 598 24.52 18.95 -1.44
N LEU A 599 25.38 19.96 -1.55
CA LEU A 599 25.35 20.92 -2.66
C LEU A 599 26.22 20.45 -3.85
N PRO A 600 25.75 20.61 -5.10
CA PRO A 600 26.43 20.12 -6.30
C PRO A 600 27.50 21.07 -6.82
N CYS A 601 28.49 21.40 -5.98
CA CYS A 601 29.50 22.41 -6.27
C CYS A 601 30.80 21.85 -6.88
N GLY A 602 30.74 20.64 -7.48
CA GLY A 602 31.89 19.96 -8.08
C GLY A 602 33.04 19.70 -7.10
N ASP A 603 34.27 19.58 -7.64
CA ASP A 603 35.47 19.24 -6.87
C ASP A 603 36.10 20.42 -6.10
N GLU A 604 35.57 21.64 -6.24
CA GLU A 604 36.03 22.80 -5.48
C GLU A 604 35.71 22.71 -3.98
N VAL A 605 34.83 21.78 -3.60
CA VAL A 605 34.46 21.51 -2.22
C VAL A 605 34.93 20.12 -1.86
N ALA A 606 35.78 20.01 -0.83
CA ALA A 606 36.33 18.73 -0.39
C ALA A 606 35.28 17.73 0.10
N ASN A 607 34.10 18.21 0.52
CA ASN A 607 32.97 17.38 0.95
C ASN A 607 31.67 18.02 0.47
N ILE A 608 30.83 17.23 -0.21
CA ILE A 608 29.52 17.69 -0.68
C ILE A 608 28.57 18.08 0.47
N PHE A 609 28.76 17.56 1.69
CA PHE A 609 28.04 17.92 2.92
C PHE A 609 28.89 18.78 3.87
N ASP A 610 29.45 19.89 3.36
CA ASP A 610 30.12 20.89 4.20
C ASP A 610 29.11 21.53 5.20
N PRO A 611 29.43 21.62 6.50
CA PRO A 611 28.55 22.22 7.52
C PRO A 611 28.07 23.66 7.21
N MET A 612 28.81 24.41 6.38
CA MET A 612 28.48 25.78 5.97
C MET A 612 27.51 25.83 4.79
N ASN A 613 27.17 24.70 4.16
CA ASN A 613 26.30 24.67 2.99
C ASN A 613 24.94 25.33 3.21
N LEU A 614 24.28 25.03 4.32
CA LEU A 614 22.97 25.61 4.67
C LEU A 614 23.04 27.13 4.80
N GLN A 615 24.12 27.64 5.41
CA GLN A 615 24.36 29.08 5.54
C GLN A 615 24.64 29.73 4.18
N ARG A 616 25.54 29.16 3.37
CA ARG A 616 25.86 29.68 2.03
C ARG A 616 24.64 29.71 1.12
N LEU A 617 23.76 28.70 1.23
CA LEU A 617 22.52 28.60 0.46
C LEU A 617 21.57 29.76 0.75
N VAL A 618 21.31 30.10 2.02
CA VAL A 618 20.42 31.21 2.38
C VAL A 618 21.06 32.59 2.23
N GLU A 619 22.38 32.70 2.34
CA GLU A 619 23.12 33.94 2.07
C GLU A 619 23.28 34.22 0.57
N GLY A 620 22.95 33.25 -0.30
CA GLY A 620 23.16 33.34 -1.75
C GLY A 620 24.64 33.40 -2.16
N LYS A 621 25.53 32.81 -1.34
CA LYS A 621 26.97 32.73 -1.60
C LYS A 621 27.40 31.40 -2.23
N THR A 622 26.43 30.60 -2.65
CA THR A 622 26.64 29.32 -3.33
C THR A 622 26.64 29.53 -4.84
N GLN A 623 27.68 29.12 -5.55
CA GLN A 623 27.67 29.04 -7.03
C GLN A 623 28.15 27.67 -7.47
N CYS A 624 27.21 26.78 -7.75
CA CYS A 624 27.46 25.39 -8.07
C CYS A 624 27.39 25.10 -9.60
N ILE A 625 26.96 26.06 -10.41
CA ILE A 625 26.78 25.86 -11.85
C ILE A 625 28.11 26.06 -12.58
N ARG A 626 28.54 25.07 -13.37
CA ARG A 626 29.85 25.06 -14.04
C ARG A 626 29.75 24.59 -15.49
N PRO A 627 30.73 24.96 -16.34
CA PRO A 627 30.84 24.41 -17.68
C PRO A 627 31.02 22.89 -17.66
N ILE A 628 30.30 22.17 -18.51
CA ILE A 628 30.46 20.72 -18.68
C ILE A 628 31.65 20.42 -19.59
N SER A 629 32.26 19.26 -19.40
CA SER A 629 33.44 18.82 -20.16
C SER A 629 33.17 18.66 -21.66
N GLY A 630 34.23 18.75 -22.47
CA GLY A 630 34.16 18.51 -23.92
C GLY A 630 33.68 17.09 -24.27
N SER A 631 34.08 16.08 -23.48
CA SER A 631 33.66 14.69 -23.68
C SER A 631 32.16 14.51 -23.51
N LEU A 632 31.55 15.15 -22.50
CA LEU A 632 30.10 15.10 -22.28
C LEU A 632 29.33 15.80 -23.40
N LYS A 633 29.87 16.91 -23.94
CA LYS A 633 29.30 17.62 -25.11
C LYS A 633 29.31 16.72 -26.35
N MET A 634 30.44 16.07 -26.63
CA MET A 634 30.56 15.13 -27.76
C MET A 634 29.63 13.93 -27.62
N ALA A 635 29.55 13.34 -26.42
CA ALA A 635 28.67 12.21 -26.14
C ALA A 635 27.18 12.53 -26.38
N MET A 636 26.77 13.79 -26.19
CA MET A 636 25.42 14.26 -26.56
C MET A 636 25.25 14.44 -28.08
N LEU A 637 26.25 14.99 -28.77
CA LEU A 637 26.20 15.17 -30.23
C LEU A 637 26.06 13.84 -30.97
N GLU A 638 26.76 12.80 -30.51
CA GLU A 638 26.69 11.45 -31.07
C GLU A 638 25.30 10.80 -30.95
N LYS A 639 24.40 11.33 -30.11
CA LYS A 639 23.02 10.83 -29.99
C LYS A 639 22.11 11.28 -31.13
N ASN A 640 22.59 12.10 -32.07
CA ASN A 640 21.82 12.59 -33.22
C ASN A 640 20.49 13.24 -32.80
N VAL A 641 20.53 14.08 -31.78
CA VAL A 641 19.34 14.69 -31.17
C VAL A 641 18.64 15.62 -32.17
N VAL A 642 17.31 15.53 -32.24
CA VAL A 642 16.47 16.45 -33.03
C VAL A 642 15.59 17.25 -32.08
N GLN A 643 15.82 18.56 -31.99
CA GLN A 643 15.01 19.47 -31.19
C GLN A 643 13.72 19.83 -31.94
N LEU A 644 12.59 19.81 -31.23
CA LEU A 644 11.32 20.35 -31.72
C LEU A 644 11.18 21.81 -31.30
N LYS A 645 11.22 22.75 -32.26
CA LYS A 645 11.03 24.18 -32.01
C LYS A 645 9.64 24.62 -32.49
N LYS A 646 8.86 25.20 -31.59
CA LYS A 646 7.54 25.76 -31.91
C LYS A 646 7.66 27.26 -32.12
N HIS A 647 7.26 27.75 -33.29
CA HIS A 647 7.30 29.18 -33.64
C HIS A 647 6.01 29.90 -33.20
N PRO A 648 6.07 31.21 -32.93
CA PRO A 648 4.89 32.03 -32.73
C PRO A 648 4.02 31.97 -33.99
N GLY A 649 2.86 31.29 -33.91
CA GLY A 649 2.01 30.95 -35.08
C GLY A 649 1.69 29.45 -35.21
N GLY A 650 2.22 28.59 -34.34
CA GLY A 650 1.85 27.17 -34.27
C GLY A 650 2.64 26.24 -35.22
N LYS A 651 3.46 26.80 -36.11
CA LYS A 651 4.39 26.03 -36.95
C LYS A 651 5.46 25.36 -36.08
N THR A 652 5.62 24.04 -36.23
CA THR A 652 6.64 23.26 -35.53
C THR A 652 7.75 22.90 -36.52
N GLU A 653 9.00 23.16 -36.14
CA GLU A 653 10.20 22.88 -36.92
C GLU A 653 11.06 21.84 -36.20
N ARG A 654 11.67 20.93 -36.95
CA ARG A 654 12.61 19.92 -36.46
C ARG A 654 14.03 20.40 -36.75
N LEU A 655 14.80 20.71 -35.71
CA LEU A 655 16.16 21.22 -35.81
C LEU A 655 17.14 20.15 -35.31
N PRO A 656 17.93 19.52 -36.19
CA PRO A 656 18.96 18.59 -35.76
C PRO A 656 20.06 19.34 -35.00
N ILE A 657 20.51 18.79 -33.87
CA ILE A 657 21.61 19.30 -33.07
C ILE A 657 22.90 18.69 -33.63
N THR A 658 23.66 19.46 -34.40
CA THR A 658 24.86 18.97 -35.12
C THR A 658 26.15 19.68 -34.71
N SER A 659 26.08 20.70 -33.85
CA SER A 659 27.22 21.48 -33.38
C SER A 659 27.26 21.56 -31.86
N ASP A 660 28.46 21.67 -31.27
CA ASP A 660 28.61 21.86 -29.82
C ASP A 660 27.82 23.06 -29.29
N LYS A 661 27.57 24.05 -30.15
CA LYS A 661 26.85 25.28 -29.80
C LYS A 661 25.40 25.03 -29.43
N ASP A 662 24.86 23.88 -29.83
CA ASP A 662 23.46 23.52 -29.71
C ASP A 662 23.18 22.52 -28.56
N VAL A 663 24.22 22.05 -27.85
CA VAL A 663 24.10 21.19 -26.66
C VAL A 663 24.14 21.99 -25.35
N ILE A 664 23.83 21.33 -24.23
CA ILE A 664 23.97 21.92 -22.89
C ILE A 664 25.42 22.31 -22.65
N LYS A 665 25.62 23.48 -22.05
CA LYS A 665 26.96 24.04 -21.79
C LYS A 665 27.36 24.04 -20.33
N VAL A 666 26.38 24.18 -19.44
CA VAL A 666 26.60 24.28 -18.00
C VAL A 666 25.64 23.35 -17.25
N ALA A 667 26.10 22.80 -16.13
CA ALA A 667 25.32 21.97 -15.21
C ALA A 667 25.83 22.16 -13.78
N ALA A 668 25.04 21.77 -12.78
CA ALA A 668 25.50 21.73 -11.39
C ALA A 668 25.79 20.28 -10.99
N GLN A 669 27.07 19.92 -10.96
CA GLN A 669 27.55 18.53 -10.82
C GLN A 669 27.96 18.21 -9.37
N LEU A 670 27.72 16.99 -8.92
CA LEU A 670 28.23 16.54 -7.61
C LEU A 670 29.76 16.56 -7.60
N GLY A 671 30.32 16.90 -6.44
CA GLY A 671 31.69 16.54 -6.10
C GLY A 671 31.79 15.10 -5.59
N THR A 672 32.96 14.73 -5.08
CA THR A 672 33.21 13.38 -4.58
C THR A 672 32.47 13.11 -3.25
N LEU A 673 31.84 11.94 -3.14
CA LEU A 673 31.24 11.42 -1.90
C LEU A 673 31.82 10.03 -1.62
N ASP A 674 32.47 9.88 -0.48
CA ASP A 674 32.91 8.59 0.05
C ASP A 674 32.18 8.29 1.36
N LEU A 675 31.24 7.34 1.30
CA LEU A 675 30.45 6.94 2.45
C LEU A 675 31.26 6.20 3.53
N ASN A 676 32.32 5.50 3.14
CA ASN A 676 33.18 4.80 4.08
C ASN A 676 34.04 5.80 4.86
N ALA A 677 34.74 6.68 4.15
CA ALA A 677 35.60 7.68 4.77
C ALA A 677 34.81 8.66 5.65
N SER A 678 33.61 9.06 5.21
CA SER A 678 32.83 10.12 5.86
C SER A 678 31.90 9.60 6.97
N TYR A 679 31.35 8.39 6.82
CA TYR A 679 30.29 7.88 7.70
C TYR A 679 30.53 6.45 8.23
N GLY A 680 31.65 5.82 7.88
CA GLY A 680 31.95 4.44 8.30
C GLY A 680 31.11 3.36 7.61
N VAL A 681 30.42 3.70 6.51
CA VAL A 681 29.61 2.73 5.77
C VAL A 681 30.55 1.67 5.18
N PRO A 682 30.31 0.37 5.39
CA PRO A 682 31.14 -0.67 4.79
C PRO A 682 31.20 -0.52 3.27
N GLU A 683 32.40 -0.57 2.68
CA GLU A 683 32.63 -0.39 1.25
C GLU A 683 31.71 -1.31 0.42
N GLY A 684 31.65 -2.59 0.78
CA GLY A 684 30.78 -3.57 0.14
C GLY A 684 29.28 -3.20 0.15
N LEU A 685 28.81 -2.47 1.16
CA LEU A 685 27.43 -1.99 1.25
C LEU A 685 27.25 -0.69 0.44
N ALA A 686 28.19 0.25 0.53
CA ALA A 686 28.17 1.48 -0.28
C ALA A 686 28.16 1.15 -1.78
N GLU A 687 28.94 0.15 -2.20
CA GLU A 687 28.96 -0.34 -3.56
C GLU A 687 27.66 -1.02 -3.99
N THR A 688 26.70 -1.31 -3.11
CA THR A 688 25.35 -1.79 -3.52
C THR A 688 24.38 -0.64 -3.77
N MET A 689 24.78 0.61 -3.53
CA MET A 689 23.95 1.79 -3.67
C MET A 689 24.22 2.50 -5.01
N ASP A 690 23.14 2.89 -5.69
CA ASP A 690 23.21 3.88 -6.77
C ASP A 690 23.66 5.26 -6.23
N ILE A 691 24.27 6.12 -7.05
CA ILE A 691 24.81 7.42 -6.61
C ILE A 691 23.70 8.28 -5.99
N ALA A 692 22.49 8.30 -6.56
CA ALA A 692 21.36 9.03 -6.00
C ALA A 692 21.00 8.54 -4.59
N ALA A 693 21.06 7.22 -4.36
CA ALA A 693 20.83 6.62 -3.05
C ALA A 693 21.96 6.94 -2.06
N GLN A 694 23.23 6.91 -2.49
CA GLN A 694 24.38 7.26 -1.64
C GLN A 694 24.25 8.69 -1.11
N VAL A 695 23.91 9.63 -1.99
CA VAL A 695 23.74 11.04 -1.64
C VAL A 695 22.55 11.22 -0.70
N ALA A 696 21.42 10.54 -0.94
CA ALA A 696 20.26 10.59 -0.04
C ALA A 696 20.56 10.00 1.34
N VAL A 697 21.30 8.89 1.41
CA VAL A 697 21.73 8.25 2.66
C VAL A 697 22.62 9.19 3.47
N ALA A 698 23.65 9.77 2.85
CA ALA A 698 24.51 10.76 3.50
C ALA A 698 23.70 11.97 4.01
N ALA A 699 22.73 12.47 3.22
CA ALA A 699 21.86 13.55 3.64
C ALA A 699 21.03 13.18 4.87
N GLY A 700 20.46 11.97 4.91
CA GLY A 700 19.71 11.48 6.07
C GLY A 700 20.56 11.38 7.33
N LEU A 701 21.78 10.84 7.21
CA LEU A 701 22.72 10.74 8.33
C LEU A 701 23.08 12.13 8.89
N GLU A 702 23.38 13.10 8.02
CA GLU A 702 23.66 14.48 8.44
C GLU A 702 22.44 15.17 9.05
N ALA A 703 21.23 14.91 8.55
CA ALA A 703 20.00 15.45 9.12
C ALA A 703 19.72 14.87 10.53
N LEU A 704 19.97 13.57 10.73
CA LEU A 704 19.89 12.93 12.04
C LEU A 704 20.90 13.49 13.03
N LYS A 705 22.12 13.80 12.57
CA LYS A 705 23.16 14.44 13.37
C LYS A 705 22.77 15.86 13.75
N SER A 706 22.28 16.63 12.79
CA SER A 706 21.75 18.00 12.98
C SER A 706 20.59 18.04 13.99
N ALA A 707 19.72 17.02 13.98
CA ALA A 707 18.66 16.84 14.97
C ALA A 707 19.17 16.43 16.36
N GLY A 708 20.43 16.02 16.52
CA GLY A 708 20.93 15.47 17.79
C GLY A 708 20.36 14.09 18.11
N LEU A 709 20.06 13.28 17.09
CA LEU A 709 19.60 11.90 17.24
C LEU A 709 20.75 10.88 17.12
N VAL A 710 21.84 11.28 16.48
CA VAL A 710 23.10 10.52 16.36
C VAL A 710 24.27 11.43 16.73
N SER A 711 25.41 10.87 17.13
CA SER A 711 26.56 11.70 17.50
C SER A 711 27.38 12.10 16.27
N GLY A 712 27.60 11.16 15.35
CA GLY A 712 28.29 11.38 14.06
C GLY A 712 29.58 12.20 14.18
N LYS A 713 30.36 12.00 15.24
CA LYS A 713 31.58 12.79 15.53
C LYS A 713 32.78 12.23 14.79
N SER A 714 32.74 10.96 14.47
CA SER A 714 33.74 10.20 13.75
C SER A 714 33.11 9.38 12.62
N ASN A 715 33.95 8.66 11.90
CA ASN A 715 33.54 7.68 10.90
C ASN A 715 33.27 6.29 11.53
N ASP A 716 33.06 6.18 12.86
CA ASP A 716 32.58 4.94 13.45
C ASP A 716 31.08 4.75 13.13
N ALA A 717 30.74 3.68 12.42
CA ALA A 717 29.36 3.32 12.07
C ALA A 717 28.42 3.20 13.30
N SER A 718 28.96 2.93 14.50
CA SER A 718 28.17 2.89 15.72
C SER A 718 27.61 4.26 16.12
N GLU A 719 28.32 5.33 15.79
CA GLU A 719 27.96 6.72 16.12
C GLU A 719 26.83 7.29 15.25
N TRP A 720 26.51 6.62 14.15
CA TRP A 720 25.48 6.97 13.16
C TRP A 720 24.17 6.20 13.36
N LYS A 721 24.09 5.36 14.41
CA LYS A 721 22.87 4.63 14.77
C LYS A 721 22.05 5.38 15.79
N LEU A 722 20.74 5.33 15.61
CA LEU A 722 19.79 5.82 16.59
C LEU A 722 19.90 5.03 17.90
N PRO A 723 19.74 5.69 19.05
CA PRO A 723 19.46 5.03 20.32
C PRO A 723 18.28 4.05 20.18
N GLU A 724 18.38 2.91 20.84
CA GLU A 724 17.41 1.81 20.70
C GLU A 724 15.96 2.26 20.92
N LYS A 725 15.74 3.12 21.92
CA LYS A 725 14.41 3.67 22.26
C LYS A 725 13.71 4.45 21.14
N TYR A 726 14.46 4.97 20.15
CA TYR A 726 13.88 5.76 19.05
C TYR A 726 13.73 4.96 17.75
N ARG A 727 14.29 3.75 17.67
CA ARG A 727 14.38 2.98 16.42
C ARG A 727 13.00 2.61 15.87
N ASP A 728 12.14 2.06 16.72
CA ASP A 728 10.82 1.55 16.31
C ASP A 728 9.83 2.67 15.95
N THR A 729 10.07 3.89 16.44
CA THR A 729 9.21 5.06 16.20
C THR A 729 9.76 6.00 15.13
N THR A 730 10.91 5.67 14.51
CA THR A 730 11.52 6.47 13.44
C THR A 730 11.30 5.82 12.07
N GLY A 731 10.57 6.51 11.20
CA GLY A 731 10.35 6.14 9.81
C GLY A 731 11.31 6.82 8.83
N VAL A 732 11.27 6.39 7.56
CA VAL A 732 12.08 6.95 6.47
C VAL A 732 11.24 7.08 5.19
N VAL A 733 11.30 8.24 4.53
CA VAL A 733 10.69 8.47 3.21
C VAL A 733 11.76 8.95 2.24
N TYR A 734 12.00 8.19 1.17
CA TYR A 734 12.96 8.53 0.12
C TYR A 734 12.29 9.13 -1.12
N ALA A 735 12.81 10.24 -1.63
CA ALA A 735 12.40 10.83 -2.91
C ALA A 735 13.57 10.91 -3.90
N SER A 736 13.34 10.46 -5.13
CA SER A 736 14.28 10.66 -6.25
C SER A 736 13.54 10.62 -7.57
N SER A 737 13.98 11.41 -8.54
CA SER A 737 13.41 11.39 -9.89
C SER A 737 14.06 10.33 -10.77
N PHE A 738 15.34 10.04 -10.52
CA PHE A 738 16.15 9.10 -11.31
C PHE A 738 16.82 8.04 -10.44
N PRO A 739 16.07 7.36 -9.54
CA PRO A 739 16.68 6.36 -8.69
C PRO A 739 17.22 5.20 -9.55
N ALA A 740 18.38 4.65 -9.18
CA ALA A 740 18.96 3.47 -9.82
C ALA A 740 19.38 3.63 -11.30
N MET A 741 19.20 4.82 -11.88
CA MET A 741 19.44 5.05 -13.30
C MET A 741 20.93 5.10 -13.63
N ASP A 742 21.78 5.64 -12.75
CA ASP A 742 23.23 5.64 -12.93
C ASP A 742 23.76 4.20 -12.99
N ALA A 743 23.34 3.35 -12.05
CA ALA A 743 23.70 1.94 -12.03
C ALA A 743 23.19 1.17 -13.25
N ALA A 744 21.92 1.37 -13.64
CA ALA A 744 21.32 0.68 -14.77
C ALA A 744 21.98 1.06 -16.10
N VAL A 745 22.11 2.36 -16.37
CA VAL A 745 22.73 2.85 -17.61
C VAL A 745 24.23 2.52 -17.63
N GLY A 746 24.93 2.68 -16.50
CA GLY A 746 26.35 2.37 -16.39
C GLY A 746 26.67 0.90 -16.72
N GLU A 747 25.90 -0.04 -16.16
CA GLU A 747 26.11 -1.47 -16.42
C GLU A 747 25.81 -1.85 -17.88
N VAL A 748 24.73 -1.30 -18.46
CA VAL A 748 24.42 -1.50 -19.89
C VAL A 748 25.52 -0.94 -20.76
N MET A 749 26.04 0.24 -20.46
CA MET A 749 27.13 0.86 -21.22
C MET A 749 28.41 0.02 -21.12
N ARG A 750 28.75 -0.50 -19.94
CA ARG A 750 29.91 -1.40 -19.74
C ARG A 750 29.75 -2.70 -20.55
N PHE A 751 28.55 -3.28 -20.56
CA PHE A 751 28.25 -4.45 -21.39
C PHE A 751 28.42 -4.14 -22.87
N LEU A 752 27.82 -3.04 -23.36
CA LEU A 752 27.92 -2.64 -24.76
C LEU A 752 29.36 -2.33 -25.18
N GLN A 753 30.12 -1.61 -24.35
CA GLN A 753 31.54 -1.35 -24.56
C GLN A 753 32.33 -2.65 -24.69
N SER A 754 32.04 -3.67 -23.86
CA SER A 754 32.71 -4.97 -24.02
C SER A 754 32.42 -5.66 -25.36
N LYS A 755 31.22 -5.43 -25.93
CA LYS A 755 30.81 -5.99 -27.23
C LYS A 755 31.37 -5.20 -28.41
N THR A 756 31.56 -3.88 -28.27
CA THR A 756 32.13 -3.01 -29.31
C THR A 756 33.65 -2.92 -29.28
N VAL A 757 34.28 -2.92 -28.10
CA VAL A 757 35.76 -2.97 -27.96
C VAL A 757 36.31 -4.33 -28.43
N ALA A 758 35.56 -5.43 -28.24
CA ALA A 758 35.89 -6.70 -28.88
C ALA A 758 35.73 -6.70 -30.42
N ALA A 759 35.02 -5.70 -30.99
CA ALA A 759 34.78 -5.57 -32.42
C ALA A 759 35.82 -4.73 -33.17
N ALA A 760 36.66 -3.94 -32.48
CA ALA A 760 37.80 -3.26 -33.10
C ALA A 760 38.89 -2.90 -32.07
N THR A 761 39.73 -3.86 -31.66
CA THR A 761 41.06 -3.46 -31.19
C THR A 761 41.79 -2.78 -32.35
N ALA A 762 42.54 -1.71 -32.08
CA ALA A 762 43.31 -1.04 -33.13
C ALA A 762 44.23 -2.05 -33.83
N GLU A 763 44.72 -3.07 -33.12
CA GLU A 763 45.38 -4.24 -33.69
C GLU A 763 44.54 -4.95 -34.77
N ARG A 764 43.27 -5.26 -34.50
CA ARG A 764 42.38 -5.94 -35.45
C ARG A 764 42.06 -5.05 -36.66
N LEU A 765 42.06 -3.74 -36.49
CA LEU A 765 41.93 -2.77 -37.59
C LEU A 765 43.20 -2.72 -38.46
N VAL A 766 44.39 -2.73 -37.86
CA VAL A 766 45.67 -2.84 -38.58
C VAL A 766 45.74 -4.17 -39.35
N PHE A 767 45.35 -5.28 -38.73
CA PHE A 767 45.24 -6.58 -39.40
C PHE A 767 44.22 -6.57 -40.55
N THR A 768 43.10 -5.88 -40.37
CA THR A 768 42.06 -5.77 -41.42
C THR A 768 42.54 -4.89 -42.57
N LEU A 769 43.26 -3.79 -42.30
CA LEU A 769 43.89 -2.95 -43.32
C LEU A 769 44.96 -3.72 -44.09
N ARG A 770 45.84 -4.47 -43.40
CA ARG A 770 46.83 -5.37 -44.01
C ARG A 770 46.15 -6.38 -44.94
N ASN A 771 45.10 -7.04 -44.46
CA ASN A 771 44.37 -8.04 -45.24
C ASN A 771 43.56 -7.43 -46.40
N ARG A 772 43.09 -6.19 -46.30
CA ARG A 772 42.45 -5.47 -47.41
C ARG A 772 43.46 -5.02 -48.45
N LEU A 773 44.66 -4.60 -48.05
CA LEU A 773 45.73 -4.21 -48.95
C LEU A 773 46.18 -5.39 -49.84
N LEU A 774 46.33 -6.57 -49.22
CA LEU A 774 46.60 -7.84 -49.93
C LEU A 774 45.46 -8.27 -50.86
N ARG A 775 44.20 -7.97 -50.53
CA ARG A 775 43.04 -8.29 -51.38
C ARG A 775 42.84 -7.31 -52.54
N ALA A 776 43.20 -6.04 -52.37
CA ALA A 776 43.06 -5.01 -53.39
C ALA A 776 44.13 -5.10 -54.49
N SER A 777 45.21 -5.85 -54.26
CA SER A 777 46.26 -6.11 -55.25
C SER A 777 46.77 -7.54 -55.08
N PRO A 778 46.08 -8.54 -55.68
CA PRO A 778 46.34 -9.97 -55.45
C PRO A 778 47.74 -10.44 -55.83
N ASP A 779 48.38 -9.75 -56.78
CA ASP A 779 49.70 -10.10 -57.32
C ASP A 779 50.86 -9.39 -56.59
N ARG A 780 50.56 -8.58 -55.57
CA ARG A 780 51.57 -7.86 -54.78
C ARG A 780 51.88 -8.64 -53.50
N GLU A 781 53.09 -9.17 -53.41
CA GLU A 781 53.66 -9.64 -52.14
C GLU A 781 54.07 -8.42 -51.29
N LEU A 782 53.81 -8.49 -49.98
CA LEU A 782 54.24 -7.44 -49.05
C LEU A 782 55.76 -7.40 -49.02
N THR A 783 56.33 -6.22 -49.28
CA THR A 783 57.78 -6.03 -49.19
C THR A 783 58.23 -6.06 -47.72
N ALA A 784 59.52 -6.29 -47.47
CA ALA A 784 60.08 -6.24 -46.12
C ALA A 784 59.83 -4.88 -45.43
N ASP A 785 59.76 -3.79 -46.20
CA ASP A 785 59.45 -2.45 -45.70
C ASP A 785 57.96 -2.28 -45.35
N ASP A 786 57.05 -2.90 -46.12
CA ASP A 786 55.61 -2.93 -45.81
C ASP A 786 55.36 -3.69 -44.50
N GLU A 787 56.00 -4.86 -44.32
CA GLU A 787 55.91 -5.64 -43.07
C GLU A 787 56.51 -4.88 -41.89
N ALA A 788 57.65 -4.21 -42.07
CA ALA A 788 58.24 -3.37 -41.04
C ALA A 788 57.35 -2.16 -40.70
N ALA A 789 56.61 -1.60 -41.66
CA ALA A 789 55.65 -0.53 -41.42
C ALA A 789 54.43 -1.00 -40.62
N PHE A 790 53.85 -2.15 -40.95
CA PHE A 790 52.75 -2.74 -40.17
C PHE A 790 53.19 -3.13 -38.76
N ALA A 791 54.39 -3.70 -38.61
CA ALA A 791 54.98 -4.03 -37.31
C ALA A 791 55.21 -2.78 -36.45
N ARG A 792 55.70 -1.69 -37.03
CA ARG A 792 55.83 -0.39 -36.35
C ARG A 792 54.46 0.18 -35.94
N LEU A 793 53.45 0.05 -36.78
CA LEU A 793 52.07 0.49 -36.46
C LEU A 793 51.48 -0.32 -35.30
N LEU A 794 51.63 -1.64 -35.32
CA LEU A 794 51.21 -2.55 -34.24
C LEU A 794 51.95 -2.25 -32.93
N PHE A 795 53.26 -1.97 -33.00
CA PHE A 795 54.05 -1.58 -31.84
C PHE A 795 53.60 -0.22 -31.26
N ARG A 796 53.32 0.76 -32.12
CA ARG A 796 52.80 2.07 -31.72
C ARG A 796 51.42 1.98 -31.09
N VAL A 797 50.54 1.11 -31.63
CA VAL A 797 49.23 0.82 -31.06
C VAL A 797 49.37 0.25 -29.65
N ARG A 798 50.30 -0.69 -29.46
CA ARG A 798 50.61 -1.26 -28.13
C ARG A 798 51.23 -0.26 -27.17
N GLU A 799 52.07 0.67 -27.64
CA GLU A 799 52.59 1.77 -26.83
C GLU A 799 51.50 2.76 -26.39
N VAL A 800 50.57 3.09 -27.28
CA VAL A 800 49.46 4.04 -27.00
C VAL A 800 48.38 3.40 -26.12
N GLU A 801 48.06 2.13 -26.35
CA GLU A 801 47.12 1.37 -25.52
C GLU A 801 47.74 0.93 -24.18
N GLY A 802 49.08 0.90 -24.07
CA GLY A 802 49.83 0.53 -22.87
C GLY A 802 50.54 1.67 -22.13
N GLY A 803 50.40 2.92 -22.57
CA GLY A 803 51.21 4.05 -22.10
C GLY A 803 50.41 5.34 -21.89
N GLY A 804 49.86 5.50 -20.69
CA GLY A 804 49.23 6.74 -20.23
C GLY A 804 49.40 6.93 -18.73
N ASN A 805 50.63 7.20 -18.28
CA ASN A 805 50.89 7.81 -16.98
C ASN A 805 50.75 9.34 -17.13
N GLY A 806 49.70 9.93 -16.55
CA GLY A 806 49.58 11.39 -16.42
C GLY A 806 48.16 11.92 -16.17
N SER A 807 47.87 12.19 -14.88
CA SER A 807 46.92 13.16 -14.30
C SER A 807 45.40 13.10 -14.60
N ASP A 808 44.66 12.99 -13.49
CA ASP A 808 43.36 13.60 -13.16
C ASP A 808 42.08 13.09 -13.85
N ASP A 809 41.61 11.89 -13.47
CA ASP A 809 40.17 11.65 -13.19
C ASP A 809 40.00 10.31 -12.42
N ALA A 810 39.85 10.38 -11.09
CA ALA A 810 39.87 9.22 -10.20
C ALA A 810 38.50 8.53 -10.00
N SER A 811 37.47 8.84 -10.79
CA SER A 811 36.13 8.23 -10.63
C SER A 811 35.76 7.17 -11.68
N LEU A 812 36.72 6.75 -12.53
CA LEU A 812 36.49 5.73 -13.58
C LEU A 812 37.50 4.56 -13.55
N SER A 813 38.36 4.48 -12.53
CA SER A 813 39.55 3.61 -12.57
C SER A 813 39.40 2.19 -11.98
N SER A 814 38.20 1.62 -11.83
CA SER A 814 38.04 0.22 -11.37
C SER A 814 37.59 -0.78 -12.44
N THR A 815 37.36 -0.37 -13.69
CA THR A 815 36.79 -1.29 -14.71
C THR A 815 37.51 -1.38 -16.05
N ALA A 816 38.72 -0.85 -16.19
CA ALA A 816 39.59 -1.18 -17.33
C ALA A 816 40.38 -2.48 -17.06
N SER A 817 39.69 -3.54 -16.63
CA SER A 817 40.27 -4.88 -16.72
C SER A 817 40.22 -5.29 -18.19
N SER A 818 41.38 -5.53 -18.80
CA SER A 818 41.55 -6.09 -20.14
C SER A 818 41.02 -7.54 -20.30
N GLY A 819 40.02 -7.93 -19.50
CA GLY A 819 39.40 -9.25 -19.45
C GLY A 819 37.98 -9.27 -20.06
N PRO A 820 37.39 -10.46 -20.23
CA PRO A 820 36.01 -10.59 -20.71
C PRO A 820 35.03 -9.90 -19.75
N TYR A 821 33.95 -9.34 -20.29
CA TYR A 821 32.88 -8.74 -19.47
C TYR A 821 32.34 -9.76 -18.47
N GLU A 822 32.46 -9.42 -17.20
CA GLU A 822 31.85 -10.12 -16.08
C GLU A 822 30.68 -9.28 -15.55
N PHE A 823 29.48 -9.86 -15.42
CA PHE A 823 28.30 -9.18 -14.90
C PHE A 823 28.44 -8.89 -13.41
N ASP A 824 28.17 -7.67 -12.96
CA ASP A 824 28.31 -7.32 -11.54
C ASP A 824 27.20 -7.98 -10.70
N ARG A 825 27.57 -8.91 -9.83
CA ARG A 825 26.62 -9.58 -8.91
C ARG A 825 25.85 -8.61 -7.99
N LYS A 826 26.38 -7.40 -7.75
CA LYS A 826 25.74 -6.35 -6.95
C LYS A 826 24.70 -5.55 -7.76
N PHE A 827 24.62 -5.75 -9.08
CA PHE A 827 23.70 -5.03 -9.96
C PHE A 827 22.27 -5.04 -9.45
N LEU A 828 21.76 -6.20 -9.02
CA LEU A 828 20.39 -6.32 -8.51
C LEU A 828 20.13 -5.35 -7.34
N PHE A 829 21.06 -5.24 -6.40
CA PHE A 829 20.89 -4.33 -5.27
C PHE A 829 21.05 -2.85 -5.67
N ARG A 830 21.86 -2.54 -6.69
CA ARG A 830 22.00 -1.18 -7.21
C ARG A 830 20.78 -0.69 -7.99
N VAL A 831 20.06 -1.58 -8.68
CA VAL A 831 18.90 -1.20 -9.50
C VAL A 831 17.56 -1.25 -8.75
N LEU A 832 17.53 -1.90 -7.59
CA LEU A 832 16.41 -1.79 -6.67
C LEU A 832 16.45 -0.41 -6.00
N VAL A 833 15.31 0.25 -5.94
CA VAL A 833 15.19 1.54 -5.28
C VAL A 833 15.15 1.31 -3.77
N LEU A 834 16.31 1.45 -3.11
CA LEU A 834 16.52 1.04 -1.72
C LEU A 834 17.09 2.15 -0.82
N GLY A 835 17.16 3.41 -1.27
CA GLY A 835 17.78 4.49 -0.49
C GLY A 835 17.18 4.67 0.92
N ASN A 836 15.85 4.52 1.04
CA ASN A 836 15.13 4.50 2.31
C ASN A 836 15.49 3.30 3.20
N ALA A 837 15.60 2.10 2.61
CA ALA A 837 15.95 0.87 3.34
C ALA A 837 17.42 0.87 3.77
N GLN A 838 18.32 1.40 2.94
CA GLN A 838 19.75 1.51 3.21
C GLN A 838 20.03 2.53 4.32
N LEU A 839 19.37 3.69 4.29
CA LEU A 839 19.43 4.64 5.41
C LEU A 839 18.89 4.00 6.70
N ALA A 840 17.73 3.33 6.62
CA ALA A 840 17.14 2.67 7.78
C ALA A 840 18.06 1.58 8.36
N GLN A 841 18.74 0.80 7.50
CA GLN A 841 19.72 -0.19 7.92
C GLN A 841 20.90 0.44 8.66
N LEU A 842 21.41 1.56 8.17
CA LEU A 842 22.56 2.26 8.75
C LEU A 842 22.20 2.96 10.06
N ALA A 843 21.09 3.70 10.07
CA ALA A 843 20.61 4.45 11.24
C ALA A 843 19.87 3.58 12.27
N GLY A 844 19.46 2.35 11.89
CA GLY A 844 18.69 1.46 12.74
C GLY A 844 17.20 1.80 12.82
N CYS A 845 16.64 2.55 11.86
CA CYS A 845 15.21 2.87 11.81
C CYS A 845 14.38 1.61 11.55
N ARG A 846 13.30 1.42 12.32
CA ARG A 846 12.39 0.27 12.23
C ARG A 846 10.92 0.69 12.06
N GLY A 847 10.62 1.99 12.08
CA GLY A 847 9.31 2.54 11.80
C GLY A 847 8.93 2.50 10.30
N PRO A 848 7.83 3.16 9.91
CA PRO A 848 7.34 3.17 8.53
C PRO A 848 8.42 3.56 7.52
N ASN A 849 8.60 2.75 6.48
CA ASN A 849 9.71 2.90 5.54
C ASN A 849 9.20 2.80 4.09
N THR A 850 9.34 3.87 3.31
CA THR A 850 8.79 3.96 1.95
C THR A 850 9.51 4.97 1.05
N GLN A 851 9.03 5.15 -0.17
CA GLN A 851 9.60 6.06 -1.17
C GLN A 851 8.54 6.66 -2.10
N THR A 852 8.87 7.75 -2.78
CA THR A 852 8.03 8.42 -3.78
C THR A 852 8.84 8.95 -4.95
N ASN A 853 8.20 9.05 -6.13
CA ASN A 853 8.72 9.76 -7.29
C ASN A 853 7.59 10.59 -7.90
N ALA A 854 7.66 11.90 -7.70
CA ALA A 854 6.79 12.89 -8.34
C ALA A 854 7.59 13.95 -9.08
N ALA A 855 8.68 13.52 -9.72
CA ALA A 855 9.62 14.42 -10.38
C ALA A 855 10.01 15.59 -9.46
N CYS A 856 9.84 16.83 -9.92
CA CYS A 856 10.18 18.05 -9.19
C CYS A 856 9.36 18.35 -7.94
N ALA A 857 8.27 17.63 -7.72
CA ALA A 857 7.47 17.71 -6.50
C ALA A 857 7.82 16.60 -5.47
N GLY A 858 8.77 15.71 -5.79
CA GLY A 858 9.07 14.52 -5.00
C GLY A 858 9.41 14.78 -3.53
N THR A 859 10.34 15.70 -3.25
CA THR A 859 10.71 16.08 -1.87
C THR A 859 9.52 16.66 -1.10
N THR A 860 8.82 17.65 -1.65
CA THR A 860 7.68 18.29 -0.98
C THR A 860 6.54 17.30 -0.73
N GLN A 861 6.32 16.34 -1.64
CA GLN A 861 5.37 15.26 -1.43
C GLN A 861 5.84 14.29 -0.32
N ALA A 862 7.13 13.94 -0.27
CA ALA A 862 7.68 13.10 0.79
C ALA A 862 7.53 13.76 2.18
N ILE A 863 7.65 15.08 2.25
CA ILE A 863 7.36 15.88 3.46
C ILE A 863 5.88 15.77 3.83
N GLY A 864 4.96 15.84 2.87
CA GLY A 864 3.54 15.62 3.12
C GLY A 864 3.23 14.21 3.62
N MET A 865 3.83 13.18 3.02
CA MET A 865 3.70 11.79 3.50
C MET A 865 4.26 11.64 4.93
N ALA A 866 5.37 12.29 5.26
CA ALA A 866 5.92 12.30 6.60
C ALA A 866 4.98 13.00 7.60
N GLN A 867 4.39 14.14 7.23
CA GLN A 867 3.39 14.82 8.03
C GLN A 867 2.18 13.91 8.31
N ASP A 868 1.67 13.20 7.30
CA ASP A 868 0.56 12.26 7.45
C ASP A 868 0.92 11.11 8.41
N MET A 869 2.15 10.58 8.33
CA MET A 869 2.63 9.53 9.24
C MET A 869 2.71 9.99 10.69
N LEU A 870 3.15 11.23 10.93
CA LEU A 870 3.23 11.82 12.27
C LEU A 870 1.84 12.11 12.84
N ILE A 871 0.96 12.74 12.05
CA ILE A 871 -0.42 13.07 12.46
C ILE A 871 -1.24 11.80 12.73
N SER A 872 -1.05 10.74 11.94
CA SER A 872 -1.75 9.46 12.13
C SER A 872 -1.17 8.58 13.22
N GLY A 873 -0.10 9.01 13.89
CA GLY A 873 0.55 8.24 14.96
C GLY A 873 1.30 6.99 14.47
N ARG A 874 1.61 6.90 13.17
CA ARG A 874 2.38 5.77 12.61
C ARG A 874 3.88 5.87 12.93
N ALA A 875 4.36 7.06 13.21
CA ALA A 875 5.72 7.34 13.63
C ALA A 875 5.71 8.55 14.58
N GLU A 876 6.73 8.66 15.43
CA GLU A 876 6.98 9.89 16.18
C GLU A 876 8.03 10.76 15.49
N ARG A 877 8.82 10.16 14.61
CA ARG A 877 9.89 10.76 13.83
C ARG A 877 9.88 10.20 12.42
N VAL A 878 10.09 11.04 11.43
CA VAL A 878 10.29 10.60 10.04
C VAL A 878 11.47 11.33 9.45
N VAL A 879 12.41 10.58 8.88
CA VAL A 879 13.54 11.12 8.12
C VAL A 879 13.15 11.15 6.65
N VAL A 880 12.92 12.35 6.11
CA VAL A 880 12.72 12.56 4.68
C VAL A 880 14.08 12.77 4.04
N VAL A 881 14.39 11.98 3.02
CA VAL A 881 15.64 12.12 2.26
C VAL A 881 15.37 12.19 0.77
N ALA A 882 16.17 12.96 0.06
CA ALA A 882 16.17 12.97 -1.39
C ALA A 882 17.57 13.02 -1.95
N GLY A 883 17.76 12.41 -3.12
CA GLY A 883 19.04 12.41 -3.84
C GLY A 883 18.85 12.26 -5.33
N ASP A 884 19.63 12.99 -6.12
CA ASP A 884 19.61 12.97 -7.58
C ASP A 884 21.04 13.24 -8.13
N ASN A 885 21.36 12.60 -9.26
CA ASN A 885 22.63 12.78 -9.98
C ASN A 885 22.43 12.93 -11.50
N GLY A 886 21.39 13.65 -11.91
CA GLY A 886 21.08 13.86 -13.33
C GLY A 886 22.23 14.40 -14.22
N PRO A 887 23.10 15.30 -13.74
CA PRO A 887 24.24 15.82 -14.51
C PRO A 887 25.54 15.01 -14.34
N GLY A 888 25.46 13.81 -13.73
CA GLY A 888 26.59 12.88 -13.66
C GLY A 888 27.03 12.39 -15.04
N ALA A 889 28.27 11.90 -15.15
CA ALA A 889 28.87 11.54 -16.43
C ALA A 889 28.08 10.45 -17.19
N THR A 890 27.43 9.53 -16.47
CA THR A 890 26.60 8.47 -17.04
C THR A 890 25.28 8.99 -17.58
N LEU A 891 24.59 9.86 -16.82
CA LEU A 891 23.22 10.26 -17.11
C LEU A 891 23.11 11.53 -17.94
N LEU A 892 24.02 12.49 -17.78
CA LEU A 892 23.96 13.77 -18.49
C LEU A 892 23.89 13.63 -20.02
N PRO A 893 24.65 12.72 -20.67
CA PRO A 893 24.54 12.55 -22.11
C PRO A 893 23.14 12.13 -22.59
N TRP A 894 22.38 11.45 -21.74
CA TRP A 894 21.02 10.98 -22.05
C TRP A 894 19.96 11.98 -21.61
N LEU A 895 19.99 12.38 -20.34
CA LEU A 895 19.04 13.34 -19.77
C LEU A 895 19.22 14.72 -20.41
N GLY A 896 20.45 15.19 -20.54
CA GLY A 896 20.77 16.44 -21.22
C GLY A 896 20.28 16.46 -22.66
N SER A 897 20.52 15.39 -23.42
CA SER A 897 19.97 15.21 -24.76
C SER A 897 18.44 15.23 -24.79
N GLY A 898 17.79 14.56 -23.84
CA GLY A 898 16.34 14.56 -23.69
C GLY A 898 15.76 15.96 -23.43
N PHE A 899 16.33 16.70 -22.48
CA PHE A 899 15.93 18.08 -22.20
C PHE A 899 16.21 19.03 -23.37
N ARG A 900 17.28 18.80 -24.15
CA ARG A 900 17.53 19.54 -25.40
C ARG A 900 16.51 19.20 -26.48
N ALA A 901 16.10 17.93 -26.63
CA ALA A 901 15.06 17.51 -27.57
C ALA A 901 13.71 18.21 -27.27
N LEU A 902 13.38 18.35 -25.98
CA LEU A 902 12.21 19.07 -25.49
C LEU A 902 12.32 20.61 -25.60
N GLY A 903 13.51 21.13 -25.89
CA GLY A 903 13.79 22.56 -25.91
C GLY A 903 13.78 23.23 -24.54
N ALA A 904 13.91 22.45 -23.46
CA ALA A 904 13.80 22.93 -22.09
C ALA A 904 15.15 23.43 -21.53
N ALA A 905 16.28 22.78 -21.87
CA ALA A 905 17.60 23.13 -21.32
C ALA A 905 18.36 24.21 -22.11
N THR A 906 19.17 24.99 -21.39
CA THR A 906 20.01 26.09 -21.91
C THR A 906 21.14 25.63 -22.86
N THR A 907 21.49 26.47 -23.83
CA THR A 907 22.71 26.35 -24.67
C THR A 907 23.70 27.49 -24.42
N LYS A 908 23.43 28.36 -23.45
CA LYS A 908 24.28 29.50 -23.11
C LYS A 908 25.43 29.07 -22.21
N GLU A 909 26.62 29.61 -22.48
CA GLU A 909 27.84 29.34 -21.73
C GLU A 909 27.95 30.22 -20.47
N ALA A 910 27.48 31.46 -20.56
CA ALA A 910 27.38 32.38 -19.43
C ALA A 910 26.19 31.99 -18.54
N VAL A 911 26.44 31.80 -17.24
CA VAL A 911 25.43 31.37 -16.26
C VAL A 911 24.33 32.43 -16.10
N GLU A 912 24.69 33.69 -16.21
CA GLU A 912 23.81 34.85 -16.15
C GLU A 912 22.79 34.95 -17.30
N ASP A 913 23.06 34.28 -18.41
CA ASP A 913 22.19 34.27 -19.60
C ASP A 913 21.48 32.92 -19.79
N ALA A 914 21.72 31.96 -18.90
CA ALA A 914 21.25 30.59 -19.04
C ALA A 914 19.81 30.39 -18.56
N GLY A 915 19.03 29.60 -19.32
CA GLY A 915 17.68 29.13 -18.96
C GLY A 915 17.70 27.97 -17.96
N MET A 916 16.87 26.94 -18.15
CA MET A 916 16.87 25.76 -17.27
C MET A 916 18.20 25.01 -17.31
N ILE A 917 18.73 24.74 -16.11
CA ILE A 917 20.02 24.09 -15.85
C ILE A 917 19.78 22.83 -15.02
N ILE A 918 20.34 21.71 -15.47
CA ILE A 918 20.23 20.42 -14.76
C ILE A 918 21.15 20.45 -13.53
N GLY A 919 20.61 20.07 -12.38
CA GLY A 919 21.35 19.99 -11.13
C GLY A 919 21.35 18.60 -10.50
N ALA A 920 22.23 18.42 -9.53
CA ALA A 920 22.32 17.26 -8.65
C ALA A 920 22.23 17.68 -7.20
N GLY A 921 22.25 16.72 -6.27
CA GLY A 921 22.38 17.02 -4.85
C GLY A 921 21.63 16.05 -3.96
N GLY A 922 21.60 16.37 -2.67
CA GLY A 922 20.77 15.68 -1.70
C GLY A 922 20.28 16.58 -0.59
N ILE A 923 19.14 16.24 -0.03
CA ILE A 923 18.63 16.87 1.20
C ILE A 923 18.18 15.81 2.20
N GLY A 924 18.26 16.16 3.47
CA GLY A 924 17.71 15.39 4.56
C GLY A 924 16.92 16.31 5.48
N MET A 925 15.80 15.82 6.00
CA MET A 925 14.96 16.53 6.95
C MET A 925 14.39 15.57 7.98
N VAL A 926 14.54 15.89 9.26
CA VAL A 926 13.94 15.15 10.36
C VAL A 926 12.70 15.90 10.83
N LEU A 927 11.55 15.27 10.65
CA LEU A 927 10.28 15.73 11.17
C LEU A 927 9.95 14.91 12.42
N GLU A 928 9.56 15.55 13.50
CA GLU A 928 9.11 14.90 14.74
C GLU A 928 7.74 15.41 15.14
N THR A 929 7.04 14.66 15.99
CA THR A 929 5.94 15.27 16.73
C THR A 929 6.48 16.28 17.74
N GLU A 930 5.73 17.37 17.99
CA GLU A 930 6.18 18.40 18.94
C GLU A 930 6.40 17.81 20.34
N ALA A 931 5.51 16.91 20.78
CA ALA A 931 5.65 16.18 22.05
C ALA A 931 6.95 15.36 22.12
N SER A 932 7.29 14.65 21.05
CA SER A 932 8.49 13.81 21.02
C SER A 932 9.78 14.64 20.97
N CYS A 933 9.73 15.81 20.31
CA CYS A 933 10.80 16.80 20.34
C CYS A 933 10.99 17.37 21.76
N GLN A 934 9.90 17.75 22.43
CA GLN A 934 9.92 18.29 23.80
C GLN A 934 10.50 17.27 24.80
N GLU A 935 10.15 15.98 24.68
CA GLU A 935 10.75 14.91 25.50
C GLU A 935 12.28 14.88 25.34
N ARG A 936 12.75 14.97 24.09
CA ARG A 936 14.18 15.01 23.78
C ARG A 936 14.88 16.28 24.28
N MET A 937 14.20 17.41 24.29
CA MET A 937 14.71 18.66 24.85
C MET A 937 14.82 18.60 26.38
N ALA A 938 13.86 17.96 27.05
CA ALA A 938 13.84 17.78 28.50
C ALA A 938 14.89 16.77 28.99
N SER A 939 15.27 15.80 28.16
CA SER A 939 16.26 14.76 28.48
C SER A 939 17.37 14.71 27.41
N PRO A 940 18.27 15.72 27.38
CA PRO A 940 19.33 15.79 26.40
C PRO A 940 20.32 14.63 26.58
N MET A 941 20.66 13.96 25.48
CA MET A 941 21.58 12.83 25.51
C MET A 941 23.03 13.31 25.67
N PRO A 942 23.78 12.80 26.68
CA PRO A 942 25.17 13.21 26.90
C PRO A 942 26.03 12.95 25.67
N GLY A 943 26.72 13.99 25.18
CA GLY A 943 27.60 13.89 24.03
C GLY A 943 26.94 14.07 22.66
N PHE A 944 25.62 14.30 22.60
CA PHE A 944 24.88 14.62 21.36
C PHE A 944 24.63 16.12 21.27
N GLN A 945 24.36 16.63 20.07
CA GLN A 945 23.91 18.02 19.91
C GLN A 945 22.52 18.20 20.57
N PRO A 946 22.25 19.32 21.27
CA PRO A 946 20.93 19.56 21.84
C PRO A 946 19.84 19.60 20.77
N CYS A 947 18.73 18.91 21.05
CA CYS A 947 17.52 18.98 20.23
C CYS A 947 16.98 20.42 20.24
N ARG A 948 16.54 20.92 19.08
CA ARG A 948 15.84 22.20 18.95
C ARG A 948 14.79 22.14 17.84
N ILE A 949 13.72 22.92 17.99
CA ILE A 949 12.77 23.15 16.92
C ILE A 949 13.38 24.19 15.97
N SER A 950 13.65 23.80 14.73
CA SER A 950 14.19 24.70 13.70
C SER A 950 13.08 25.47 12.99
N ALA A 951 11.96 24.80 12.71
CA ALA A 951 10.72 25.39 12.19
C ALA A 951 9.54 24.46 12.49
N ARG A 952 8.32 24.97 12.34
CA ARG A 952 7.08 24.19 12.41
C ARG A 952 6.52 23.95 11.01
N LEU A 953 6.02 22.74 10.73
CA LEU A 953 5.32 22.42 9.48
C LEU A 953 3.81 22.52 9.73
N LEU A 954 3.19 23.59 9.22
CA LEU A 954 1.78 23.88 9.49
C LEU A 954 0.82 23.06 8.63
N ALA A 955 1.14 22.91 7.35
CA ALA A 955 0.29 22.20 6.40
C ALA A 955 1.08 21.79 5.16
N THR A 956 0.67 20.69 4.53
CA THR A 956 1.09 20.27 3.20
C THR A 956 -0.12 19.89 2.36
N GLN A 957 0.02 19.94 1.04
CA GLN A 957 -0.99 19.46 0.11
C GLN A 957 -0.29 19.00 -1.16
N TYR A 958 -0.64 17.83 -1.68
CA TYR A 958 -0.21 17.42 -3.02
C TYR A 958 -1.39 16.87 -3.82
N SER A 959 -1.40 17.13 -5.12
CA SER A 959 -2.46 16.79 -6.06
C SER A 959 -1.90 16.55 -7.46
N ASN A 960 -2.72 16.01 -8.36
CA ASN A 960 -2.38 15.83 -9.76
C ASN A 960 -3.41 16.53 -10.64
N SER A 961 -2.96 17.39 -11.55
CA SER A 961 -3.86 18.18 -12.41
C SER A 961 -4.47 17.36 -13.57
N ALA A 962 -3.97 16.15 -13.83
CA ALA A 962 -4.35 15.29 -14.95
C ALA A 962 -4.34 15.99 -16.34
N PHE A 963 -3.55 17.06 -16.48
CA PHE A 963 -3.64 17.97 -17.62
C PHE A 963 -2.68 17.59 -18.75
N HIS A 964 -1.38 17.56 -18.44
CA HIS A 964 -0.34 17.26 -19.42
C HIS A 964 0.92 16.70 -18.77
N GLY A 965 1.63 15.83 -19.47
CA GLY A 965 2.87 15.21 -18.96
C GLY A 965 3.99 16.21 -18.66
N ALA A 966 4.04 17.34 -19.37
CA ALA A 966 5.10 18.36 -19.25
C ALA A 966 4.62 19.81 -19.10
N SER A 967 3.30 20.04 -19.05
CA SER A 967 2.74 21.39 -18.95
C SER A 967 1.89 21.52 -17.70
N MET A 968 1.87 22.70 -17.13
CA MET A 968 1.12 23.01 -15.92
C MET A 968 -0.28 23.52 -16.25
N ASP A 969 -1.29 23.06 -15.51
CA ASP A 969 -2.63 23.64 -15.55
C ASP A 969 -2.72 24.84 -14.61
N ARG A 970 -2.64 26.03 -15.19
CA ARG A 970 -2.75 27.32 -14.49
C ARG A 970 -4.00 27.42 -13.62
N LYS A 971 -5.15 26.96 -14.12
CA LYS A 971 -6.43 27.10 -13.40
C LYS A 971 -6.45 26.18 -12.18
N HIS A 972 -6.04 24.93 -12.39
CA HIS A 972 -5.98 23.93 -11.33
C HIS A 972 -4.98 24.32 -10.23
N ILE A 973 -3.77 24.77 -10.57
CA ILE A 973 -2.79 25.22 -9.56
C ILE A 973 -3.36 26.39 -8.76
N GLY A 974 -4.01 27.35 -9.41
CA GLY A 974 -4.65 28.48 -8.75
C GLY A 974 -5.80 28.06 -7.82
N SER A 975 -6.60 27.06 -8.19
CA SER A 975 -7.67 26.55 -7.31
C SER A 975 -7.11 25.76 -6.13
N GLU A 976 -6.08 24.95 -6.35
CA GLU A 976 -5.46 24.14 -5.31
C GLU A 976 -4.72 25.02 -4.28
N LEU A 977 -4.02 26.06 -4.73
CA LEU A 977 -3.40 27.04 -3.82
C LEU A 977 -4.45 27.81 -3.01
N LYS A 978 -5.57 28.19 -3.63
CA LYS A 978 -6.70 28.81 -2.91
C LYS A 978 -7.24 27.90 -1.84
N ARG A 979 -7.46 26.62 -2.16
CA ARG A 979 -7.95 25.62 -1.21
C ARG A 979 -6.97 25.48 -0.05
N PHE A 980 -5.69 25.28 -0.35
CA PHE A 980 -4.63 25.15 0.65
C PHE A 980 -4.58 26.33 1.62
N LEU A 981 -4.61 27.57 1.12
CA LEU A 981 -4.60 28.76 1.96
C LEU A 981 -5.89 28.96 2.75
N ASN A 982 -7.05 28.60 2.19
CA ASN A 982 -8.32 28.62 2.93
C ASN A 982 -8.32 27.61 4.07
N ASP A 983 -7.74 26.42 3.85
CA ASP A 983 -7.62 25.39 4.89
C ASP A 983 -6.68 25.85 6.01
N ILE A 984 -5.56 26.51 5.66
CA ILE A 984 -4.67 27.13 6.66
C ILE A 984 -5.40 28.20 7.49
N GLU A 985 -6.15 29.10 6.83
CA GLU A 985 -6.91 30.13 7.52
C GLU A 985 -8.00 29.53 8.43
N LEU A 986 -8.65 28.46 7.99
CA LEU A 986 -9.68 27.75 8.75
C LEU A 986 -9.11 26.98 9.95
N ILE A 987 -7.98 26.30 9.76
CA ILE A 987 -7.39 25.39 10.77
C ILE A 987 -6.55 26.16 11.78
N HIS A 988 -5.75 27.11 11.32
CA HIS A 988 -4.73 27.80 12.12
C HIS A 988 -5.08 29.27 12.41
N GLY A 989 -6.14 29.81 11.81
CA GLY A 989 -6.49 31.23 11.95
C GLY A 989 -5.53 32.19 11.22
N ILE A 990 -4.60 31.66 10.43
CA ILE A 990 -3.58 32.45 9.73
C ILE A 990 -4.15 32.95 8.41
N SER A 991 -4.39 34.26 8.33
CA SER A 991 -4.97 34.86 7.13
C SER A 991 -3.98 34.95 5.96
N LYS A 992 -4.50 35.00 4.74
CA LYS A 992 -3.69 35.26 3.54
C LYS A 992 -2.94 36.60 3.61
N ALA A 993 -3.55 37.61 4.23
CA ALA A 993 -2.91 38.91 4.42
C ALA A 993 -1.69 38.80 5.35
N GLU A 994 -1.76 37.94 6.36
CA GLU A 994 -0.65 37.68 7.26
C GLU A 994 0.51 36.96 6.56
N ILE A 995 0.21 35.90 5.79
CA ILE A 995 1.21 35.19 4.98
C ILE A 995 1.83 36.12 3.94
N ALA A 996 1.03 36.98 3.29
CA ALA A 996 1.53 37.94 2.32
C ALA A 996 2.47 38.99 2.93
N THR A 997 2.17 39.45 4.15
CA THR A 997 2.92 40.55 4.78
C THR A 997 4.16 40.06 5.52
N HIS A 998 4.06 38.93 6.21
CA HIS A 998 5.11 38.38 7.07
C HIS A 998 5.71 37.08 6.54
N GLY A 999 5.33 36.67 5.34
CA GLY A 999 5.82 35.44 4.73
C GLY A 999 6.76 35.67 3.56
N VAL A 1000 7.41 34.58 3.18
CA VAL A 1000 8.18 34.45 1.94
C VAL A 1000 7.61 33.32 1.10
N TYR A 1001 7.81 33.39 -0.21
CA TYR A 1001 7.35 32.39 -1.16
C TYR A 1001 8.52 31.80 -1.92
N PHE A 1002 8.75 30.50 -1.78
CA PHE A 1002 9.77 29.76 -2.51
C PHE A 1002 9.24 29.25 -3.84
N SER A 1003 9.61 29.96 -4.90
CA SER A 1003 9.13 29.72 -6.26
C SER A 1003 9.65 28.41 -6.83
N HIS A 1004 8.80 27.77 -7.64
CA HIS A 1004 9.20 26.62 -8.43
C HIS A 1004 10.02 26.98 -9.68
N GLU A 1005 9.90 28.22 -10.19
CA GLU A 1005 10.48 28.69 -11.46
C GLU A 1005 11.84 28.05 -11.82
N THR A 1006 11.90 27.51 -13.04
CA THR A 1006 13.03 26.73 -13.57
C THR A 1006 13.81 27.45 -14.68
N SER A 1007 13.52 28.72 -14.92
CA SER A 1007 13.95 29.56 -16.05
C SER A 1007 13.64 28.95 -17.43
N THR A 1008 12.43 28.41 -17.61
CA THR A 1008 12.01 27.82 -18.90
C THR A 1008 11.55 28.91 -19.87
N HIS A 1009 12.27 29.09 -20.98
CA HIS A 1009 11.91 30.05 -22.02
C HIS A 1009 10.64 29.60 -22.76
N ALA A 1010 9.51 30.16 -22.35
CA ALA A 1010 8.21 29.96 -22.98
C ALA A 1010 7.42 31.28 -23.02
N SER A 1011 6.30 31.32 -23.73
CA SER A 1011 5.42 32.49 -23.73
C SER A 1011 4.91 32.79 -22.31
N PRO A 1012 4.48 34.03 -22.00
CA PRO A 1012 3.87 34.36 -20.70
C PRO A 1012 2.70 33.44 -20.27
N ALA A 1013 2.02 32.83 -21.25
CA ALA A 1013 0.94 31.89 -21.01
C ALA A 1013 1.41 30.47 -20.64
N ALA A 1014 2.65 30.11 -20.98
CA ALA A 1014 3.20 28.76 -20.85
C ALA A 1014 4.47 28.68 -19.98
N SER A 1015 5.06 29.82 -19.60
CA SER A 1015 6.22 29.87 -18.69
C SER A 1015 5.83 29.41 -17.28
N CYS A 1016 6.82 28.89 -16.56
CA CYS A 1016 6.61 28.47 -15.18
C CYS A 1016 6.17 29.66 -14.31
N ALA A 1017 6.84 30.81 -14.45
CA ALA A 1017 6.61 32.02 -13.69
C ALA A 1017 5.25 32.63 -14.04
N GLY A 1018 4.86 32.61 -15.32
CA GLY A 1018 3.55 33.10 -15.73
C GLY A 1018 2.41 32.27 -15.13
N ASN A 1019 2.57 30.95 -15.04
CA ASN A 1019 1.59 30.07 -14.41
C ASN A 1019 1.58 30.21 -12.89
N GLU A 1020 2.75 30.31 -12.27
CA GLU A 1020 2.94 30.47 -10.83
C GLU A 1020 2.40 31.82 -10.33
N ILE A 1021 2.75 32.93 -10.98
CA ILE A 1021 2.21 34.25 -10.65
C ILE A 1021 0.71 34.32 -10.90
N ALA A 1022 0.19 33.68 -11.95
CA ALA A 1022 -1.26 33.63 -12.16
C ALA A 1022 -1.98 32.87 -11.04
N ALA A 1023 -1.40 31.78 -10.53
CA ALA A 1023 -1.94 31.04 -9.39
C ALA A 1023 -1.88 31.88 -8.10
N LEU A 1024 -0.75 32.54 -7.84
CA LEU A 1024 -0.58 33.44 -6.69
C LEU A 1024 -1.56 34.62 -6.75
N ARG A 1025 -1.70 35.28 -7.90
CA ARG A 1025 -2.64 36.39 -8.11
C ARG A 1025 -4.08 35.94 -7.93
N SER A 1026 -4.42 34.74 -8.42
CA SER A 1026 -5.71 34.14 -8.17
C SER A 1026 -5.96 34.02 -6.66
N ALA A 1027 -4.99 33.53 -5.90
CA ALA A 1027 -5.13 33.20 -4.48
C ALA A 1027 -5.07 34.42 -3.53
N PHE A 1028 -4.15 35.36 -3.76
CA PHE A 1028 -3.89 36.52 -2.92
C PHE A 1028 -4.53 37.82 -3.43
N GLY A 1029 -4.81 37.93 -4.74
CA GLY A 1029 -5.12 39.22 -5.37
C GLY A 1029 -3.87 40.10 -5.51
N ASP A 1030 -3.96 41.17 -6.30
CA ASP A 1030 -2.79 42.01 -6.63
C ASP A 1030 -2.23 42.77 -5.42
N ASP A 1031 -3.09 43.31 -4.54
CA ASP A 1031 -2.63 44.08 -3.37
C ASP A 1031 -1.80 43.22 -2.40
N LEU A 1032 -2.28 42.02 -2.03
CA LEU A 1032 -1.53 41.14 -1.14
C LEU A 1032 -0.31 40.52 -1.83
N LEU A 1033 -0.42 40.16 -3.11
CA LEU A 1033 0.70 39.60 -3.86
C LEU A 1033 1.88 40.60 -3.94
N SER A 1034 1.61 41.90 -4.08
CA SER A 1034 2.66 42.93 -4.09
C SER A 1034 3.48 43.00 -2.79
N LYS A 1035 2.94 42.46 -1.68
CA LYS A 1035 3.58 42.44 -0.35
C LYS A 1035 4.42 41.18 -0.14
N LEU A 1036 4.03 40.06 -0.77
CA LEU A 1036 4.67 38.75 -0.60
C LEU A 1036 6.06 38.70 -1.29
N LEU A 1037 7.10 38.39 -0.52
CA LEU A 1037 8.47 38.31 -1.02
C LEU A 1037 8.74 36.96 -1.70
N ILE A 1038 9.11 36.99 -2.98
CA ILE A 1038 9.40 35.80 -3.79
C ILE A 1038 10.91 35.49 -3.79
N LEU A 1039 11.24 34.22 -3.53
CA LEU A 1039 12.58 33.63 -3.42
C LEU A 1039 12.77 32.49 -4.43
N ASN A 1040 14.01 32.27 -4.89
CA ASN A 1040 14.38 31.12 -5.70
C ASN A 1040 15.90 30.86 -5.58
N THR A 1041 16.31 29.59 -5.44
CA THR A 1041 17.71 29.19 -5.28
C THR A 1041 18.28 28.43 -6.49
N LYS A 1042 17.46 28.05 -7.49
CA LYS A 1042 17.88 27.17 -8.60
C LYS A 1042 18.95 27.78 -9.49
N GLY A 1043 19.02 29.10 -9.60
CA GLY A 1043 20.10 29.76 -10.35
C GLY A 1043 21.48 29.68 -9.66
N PHE A 1044 21.55 29.16 -8.43
CA PHE A 1044 22.80 28.83 -7.75
C PHE A 1044 23.12 27.34 -7.81
N THR A 1045 22.09 26.50 -7.62
CA THR A 1045 22.23 25.06 -7.41
C THR A 1045 21.96 24.22 -8.65
N GLY A 1046 21.51 24.84 -9.74
CA GLY A 1046 20.78 24.15 -10.80
C GLY A 1046 19.44 23.61 -10.30
N HIS A 1047 18.75 22.87 -11.16
CA HIS A 1047 17.50 22.20 -10.85
C HIS A 1047 17.71 20.68 -10.78
N PRO A 1048 18.01 20.12 -9.60
CA PRO A 1048 17.79 18.70 -9.38
C PRO A 1048 16.28 18.43 -9.38
N MET A 1049 15.88 17.26 -9.87
CA MET A 1049 14.47 16.97 -10.11
C MET A 1049 13.84 16.48 -8.80
N GLY A 1050 14.26 15.35 -8.24
CA GLY A 1050 13.67 14.79 -7.01
C GLY A 1050 13.99 15.56 -5.73
N VAL A 1051 15.03 16.41 -5.76
CA VAL A 1051 15.58 17.11 -4.59
C VAL A 1051 15.07 18.55 -4.56
N SER A 1052 14.47 18.98 -3.45
CA SER A 1052 14.10 20.39 -3.25
C SER A 1052 14.99 21.05 -2.21
N PHE A 1053 16.01 21.76 -2.68
CA PHE A 1053 16.78 22.67 -1.82
C PHE A 1053 15.91 23.80 -1.26
N GLU A 1054 14.81 24.14 -1.94
CA GLU A 1054 13.90 25.18 -1.47
C GLU A 1054 13.16 24.81 -0.19
N ASP A 1055 12.81 23.54 0.02
CA ASP A 1055 12.18 23.08 1.26
C ASP A 1055 13.13 23.25 2.47
N VAL A 1056 14.40 22.88 2.31
CA VAL A 1056 15.43 23.10 3.34
C VAL A 1056 15.76 24.57 3.52
N ALA A 1057 15.86 25.34 2.42
CA ALA A 1057 16.09 26.78 2.48
C ALA A 1057 14.93 27.49 3.18
N ALA A 1058 13.68 27.04 3.02
CA ALA A 1058 12.53 27.60 3.73
C ALA A 1058 12.68 27.49 5.25
N VAL A 1059 13.14 26.34 5.74
CA VAL A 1059 13.44 26.13 7.16
C VAL A 1059 14.60 27.03 7.62
N GLU A 1060 15.70 27.09 6.86
CA GLU A 1060 16.88 27.87 7.23
C GLU A 1060 16.63 29.39 7.18
N VAL A 1061 15.82 29.87 6.25
CA VAL A 1061 15.40 31.28 6.18
C VAL A 1061 14.60 31.65 7.42
N LEU A 1062 13.67 30.80 7.85
CA LEU A 1062 12.90 31.00 9.09
C LEU A 1062 13.78 30.96 10.33
N LEU A 1063 14.77 30.08 10.36
CA LEU A 1063 15.69 29.96 11.50
C LEU A 1063 16.66 31.15 11.61
N ARG A 1064 17.19 31.62 10.48
CA ARG A 1064 18.26 32.64 10.43
C ARG A 1064 17.76 34.05 10.18
N GLN A 1065 16.52 34.22 9.73
CA GLN A 1065 15.92 35.51 9.36
C GLN A 1065 16.74 36.25 8.29
N VAL A 1066 17.30 35.48 7.35
CA VAL A 1066 18.06 35.96 6.19
C VAL A 1066 17.52 35.26 4.96
N VAL A 1067 17.23 36.02 3.91
CA VAL A 1067 16.73 35.50 2.63
C VAL A 1067 17.81 35.54 1.56
N PRO A 1068 17.84 34.58 0.62
CA PRO A 1068 18.75 34.62 -0.50
C PRO A 1068 18.30 35.66 -1.54
N PRO A 1069 19.22 36.31 -2.26
CA PRO A 1069 18.89 37.04 -3.49
C PRO A 1069 18.46 36.06 -4.58
N VAL A 1070 17.62 36.50 -5.51
CA VAL A 1070 17.46 35.77 -6.78
C VAL A 1070 18.71 36.00 -7.64
N PRO A 1071 19.48 34.95 -7.97
CA PRO A 1071 20.74 35.07 -8.70
C PRO A 1071 20.53 35.71 -10.06
N ASN A 1072 21.48 36.56 -10.49
CA ASN A 1072 21.51 37.17 -11.81
C ASN A 1072 20.27 38.01 -12.17
N TYR A 1073 19.44 38.37 -11.19
CA TYR A 1073 18.23 39.16 -11.40
C TYR A 1073 18.55 40.63 -11.73
N LYS A 1074 18.48 40.99 -13.02
CA LYS A 1074 18.73 42.35 -13.52
C LYS A 1074 17.43 43.16 -13.62
N GLN A 1075 16.46 42.68 -14.39
CA GLN A 1075 15.20 43.36 -14.68
C GLN A 1075 14.01 42.41 -14.52
N LYS A 1076 12.85 42.93 -14.10
CA LYS A 1076 11.58 42.19 -14.02
C LYS A 1076 10.97 42.04 -15.41
N ASP A 1077 10.41 40.87 -15.70
CA ASP A 1077 9.56 40.69 -16.88
C ASP A 1077 8.22 41.44 -16.71
N ASP A 1078 7.86 42.27 -17.68
CA ASP A 1078 6.66 43.13 -17.61
C ASP A 1078 5.35 42.34 -17.36
N TYR A 1079 5.24 41.13 -17.94
CA TYR A 1079 4.02 40.30 -17.84
C TYR A 1079 3.75 39.75 -16.44
N LEU A 1080 4.74 39.77 -15.55
CA LEU A 1080 4.58 39.32 -14.17
C LEU A 1080 3.77 40.33 -13.34
N GLY A 1081 3.63 41.57 -13.80
CA GLY A 1081 2.92 42.62 -13.07
C GLY A 1081 3.69 43.08 -11.82
N ASP A 1082 2.98 43.64 -10.85
CA ASP A 1082 3.62 44.12 -9.62
C ASP A 1082 3.84 42.99 -8.61
N ILE A 1083 5.11 42.63 -8.39
CA ILE A 1083 5.55 41.54 -7.51
C ILE A 1083 6.87 41.94 -6.85
N LYS A 1084 7.12 41.42 -5.65
CA LYS A 1084 8.32 41.71 -4.87
C LYS A 1084 9.29 40.52 -4.93
N ILE A 1085 10.45 40.73 -5.55
CA ILE A 1085 11.50 39.71 -5.71
C ILE A 1085 12.64 40.02 -4.75
N SER A 1086 13.19 39.00 -4.09
CA SER A 1086 14.27 39.18 -3.14
C SER A 1086 15.59 39.66 -3.77
N ARG A 1087 16.20 40.62 -3.07
CA ARG A 1087 17.55 41.14 -3.31
C ARG A 1087 18.58 40.62 -2.29
N GLY A 1088 18.15 39.70 -1.42
CA GLY A 1088 18.99 39.10 -0.38
C GLY A 1088 19.10 39.96 0.89
N GLY A 1089 19.56 39.32 1.97
CA GLY A 1089 19.87 39.98 3.23
C GLY A 1089 18.87 39.69 4.36
N PRO A 1090 18.96 40.40 5.49
CA PRO A 1090 18.08 40.20 6.63
C PRO A 1090 16.62 40.47 6.27
N TYR A 1091 15.72 39.57 6.68
CA TYR A 1091 14.28 39.73 6.47
C TYR A 1091 13.51 39.05 7.60
N ALA A 1092 12.67 39.82 8.27
CA ALA A 1092 11.83 39.32 9.35
C ALA A 1092 10.62 38.55 8.76
N CYS A 1093 10.72 37.22 8.67
CA CYS A 1093 9.64 36.36 8.19
C CYS A 1093 9.18 35.38 9.25
N ARG A 1094 7.85 35.24 9.33
CA ARG A 1094 7.15 34.28 10.17
C ARG A 1094 6.76 33.01 9.42
N TYR A 1095 6.54 33.12 8.11
CA TYR A 1095 6.04 32.02 7.29
C TYR A 1095 6.88 31.82 6.03
N ALA A 1096 7.01 30.58 5.58
CA ALA A 1096 7.59 30.25 4.28
C ALA A 1096 6.64 29.32 3.53
N LEU A 1097 6.07 29.82 2.42
CA LEU A 1097 5.19 29.08 1.54
C LEU A 1097 6.00 28.49 0.38
N ARG A 1098 5.92 27.18 0.21
CA ARG A 1098 6.58 26.44 -0.88
C ARG A 1098 5.54 25.95 -1.88
N PHE A 1099 5.86 26.10 -3.16
CA PHE A 1099 5.17 25.42 -4.26
C PHE A 1099 6.17 24.59 -5.08
N ALA A 1100 5.82 23.35 -5.39
CA ALA A 1100 6.58 22.50 -6.28
C ALA A 1100 5.66 21.88 -7.36
N ALA A 1101 6.15 21.84 -8.61
CA ALA A 1101 5.42 21.26 -9.74
C ALA A 1101 6.28 20.23 -10.46
N GLY A 1102 5.82 18.98 -10.56
CA GLY A 1102 6.55 17.90 -11.22
C GLY A 1102 5.97 17.53 -12.58
N PHE A 1103 6.80 16.86 -13.41
CA PHE A 1103 6.32 16.13 -14.58
C PHE A 1103 5.17 15.17 -14.22
N GLY A 1104 4.28 14.94 -15.18
CA GLY A 1104 3.05 14.18 -14.96
C GLY A 1104 1.96 14.99 -14.25
N SER A 1105 2.00 16.33 -14.32
CA SER A 1105 1.03 17.24 -13.69
C SER A 1105 0.99 17.18 -12.15
N GLN A 1106 2.10 16.82 -11.50
CA GLN A 1106 2.20 16.77 -10.04
C GLN A 1106 2.30 18.18 -9.45
N VAL A 1107 1.57 18.45 -8.38
CA VAL A 1107 1.47 19.77 -7.71
C VAL A 1107 1.61 19.52 -6.21
N ALA A 1108 2.52 20.21 -5.53
CA ALA A 1108 2.70 20.11 -4.09
C ALA A 1108 2.91 21.50 -3.45
N PHE A 1109 2.35 21.69 -2.26
CA PHE A 1109 2.47 22.87 -1.43
C PHE A 1109 2.88 22.49 -0.01
N ALA A 1110 3.67 23.35 0.63
CA ALA A 1110 3.99 23.25 2.05
C ALA A 1110 4.04 24.65 2.68
N LEU A 1111 3.55 24.79 3.90
CA LEU A 1111 3.67 26.02 4.69
C LEU A 1111 4.44 25.74 5.97
N TYR A 1112 5.57 26.45 6.12
CA TYR A 1112 6.42 26.41 7.30
C TYR A 1112 6.23 27.70 8.12
N ALA A 1113 6.43 27.60 9.44
CA ALA A 1113 6.41 28.73 10.36
C ALA A 1113 7.65 28.78 11.26
N SER A 1114 8.04 29.99 11.67
CA SER A 1114 9.17 30.21 12.57
C SER A 1114 8.92 29.58 13.95
N ALA A 1115 9.99 29.07 14.56
CA ALA A 1115 9.95 28.50 15.90
C ALA A 1115 9.82 29.55 17.03
N GLN A 1116 10.15 30.82 16.75
CA GLN A 1116 10.33 31.90 17.74
C GLN A 1116 9.04 32.61 18.19
N HIS A 1117 7.86 32.05 17.91
CA HIS A 1117 6.58 32.58 18.40
C HIS A 1117 6.14 31.77 19.64
N GLU A 1118 6.73 32.12 20.78
CA GLU A 1118 6.15 31.99 22.12
C GLU A 1118 6.35 33.33 22.85
#